data_AF-A0A7V8RHV2-F1
#
_entry.id   AF-A0A7V8RHV2-F1
#
_cell.length_a   1.000
_cell.length_b   1.000
_cell.length_c   1.000
_cell.angle_alpha   90.00
_cell.angle_beta   90.00
_cell.angle_gamma   90.00
#
_symmetry.space_group_name_H-M   'P 1'
#
loop_
_entity.id
_entity.type
_entity.pdbx_description
1 polymer ?
#
loop_
_entity_poly.entity_id
_entity_poly.type
_entity_poly.pdbx_seq_one_letter_code
_entity_poly.pdbx_strand_id
1 'polypeptide(L)'
;MNYETIKNSLANLSEEGASTVDVLLAVNAIVNRSNAEWEGRDLVIRALDKFALFDVVEQSLLLNMVRAVGLFPYITPHLSNMALSDRLAYEAHRVEGVEPGMVFHHLQAHVFSLIMQGRNVVLSASTSVGKSLVIDAVLAQRRFKKVVVIVPTIALIDETRRRLVKRFRDFNLITHPSQEAVLDVTNVYLLTQERVIQRPDLDDVEFFVLDEFYKIDLGGDKDKSTRAVDLSLAFHKLAKTGAQFYMLGPHIQKISGLDGYEYHFIPSDYSTVAVDIQNFNLGMRSEERTQKLLELVRTLESPTLIYCQAPASANRVAEYLIQDAGLTPVPETQEIAAWISKHYHPEWNVAKAIALGIGIHHGGVPRALQQYIVKLFNEGVIKRIICTSTMIEGVNTSAENVIIYDRRLKTSTFDYFTYKNISGRAGRMNKYFIGKVFMLEAPPIEQGLTVEYPIGHQDETSPIGLLMQLENEYLTDMSRGRLQEAYANPVLSPATLIENRHIPIERQVEVAKTIITDLPDSHELLGWKGIPEPNQLNYLCELVYILEGKNLMDYLISSSSQLAWHINELRNQKNLPDYLSEAVENRWENVSASESINLRLKFIRNMVCFRLPQDIMAIHKIQLDVLEQHGYELGDFSFFAEQLENMFLDPLLTALDEYGIPTQISTKIKHLILPSEHLNDLLAKLRSLAPRVESLQLTAFEKGLMQWAVAEM
;
A
#
# COMPACT_ATOMS: atom_id res chain seq x y z
N MET A 1 -41.23 -1.02 -13.19
CA MET A 1 -40.35 0.17 -13.16
C MET A 1 -38.95 -0.23 -13.61
N ASN A 2 -38.17 0.70 -14.16
CA ASN A 2 -36.74 0.48 -14.43
C ASN A 2 -35.92 0.82 -13.17
N TYR A 3 -34.64 0.44 -13.16
CA TYR A 3 -33.72 0.64 -12.03
C TYR A 3 -33.72 2.09 -11.52
N GLU A 4 -33.52 3.07 -12.41
CA GLU A 4 -33.45 4.50 -12.03
C GLU A 4 -34.73 5.02 -11.39
N THR A 5 -35.90 4.58 -11.89
CA THR A 5 -37.19 4.98 -11.29
C THR A 5 -37.30 4.49 -9.85
N ILE A 6 -36.96 3.22 -9.60
CA ILE A 6 -37.04 2.62 -8.26
C ILE A 6 -36.01 3.25 -7.33
N LYS A 7 -34.80 3.48 -7.82
CA LYS A 7 -33.74 4.18 -7.08
C LYS A 7 -34.19 5.57 -6.63
N ASN A 8 -34.84 6.34 -7.50
CA ASN A 8 -35.38 7.66 -7.15
C ASN A 8 -36.53 7.54 -6.14
N SER A 9 -37.42 6.56 -6.28
CA SER A 9 -38.48 6.30 -5.29
C SER A 9 -37.92 5.94 -3.91
N LEU A 10 -36.84 5.15 -3.85
CA LEU A 10 -36.14 4.83 -2.60
C LEU A 10 -35.45 6.06 -1.97
N ALA A 11 -34.91 6.97 -2.80
CA ALA A 11 -34.30 8.20 -2.31
C ALA A 11 -35.34 9.13 -1.66
N ASN A 12 -36.56 9.17 -2.20
CA ASN A 12 -37.65 10.03 -1.74
C ASN A 12 -38.63 9.31 -0.79
N LEU A 13 -38.29 8.12 -0.28
CA LEU A 13 -39.20 7.28 0.52
C LEU A 13 -39.70 7.96 1.81
N SER A 14 -38.99 8.99 2.29
CA SER A 14 -39.35 9.79 3.46
C SER A 14 -40.34 10.94 3.17
N GLU A 15 -40.72 11.18 1.92
CA GLU A 15 -41.67 12.23 1.53
C GLU A 15 -43.14 11.75 1.67
N GLU A 16 -44.06 12.65 2.03
CA GLU A 16 -45.48 12.31 2.21
C GLU A 16 -46.10 11.74 0.92
N GLY A 17 -46.63 10.50 1.01
CA GLY A 17 -47.37 9.85 -0.08
C GLY A 17 -46.64 8.74 -0.85
N ALA A 18 -45.38 8.43 -0.52
CA ALA A 18 -44.66 7.29 -1.11
C ALA A 18 -45.16 5.95 -0.55
N SER A 19 -45.56 5.02 -1.44
CA SER A 19 -45.97 3.65 -1.06
C SER A 19 -44.74 2.75 -0.90
N THR A 20 -44.39 2.41 0.35
CA THR A 20 -43.28 1.51 0.71
C THR A 20 -43.44 0.12 0.09
N VAL A 21 -44.68 -0.40 0.08
CA VAL A 21 -45.04 -1.69 -0.52
C VAL A 21 -44.76 -1.72 -2.02
N ASP A 22 -45.21 -0.70 -2.76
CA ASP A 22 -45.04 -0.66 -4.23
C ASP A 22 -43.56 -0.58 -4.61
N VAL A 23 -42.77 0.15 -3.83
CA VAL A 23 -41.31 0.24 -4.01
C VAL A 23 -40.66 -1.12 -3.77
N LEU A 24 -40.98 -1.82 -2.67
CA LEU A 24 -40.41 -3.15 -2.40
C LEU A 24 -40.83 -4.20 -3.43
N LEU A 25 -42.08 -4.17 -3.92
CA LEU A 25 -42.53 -5.03 -5.00
C LEU A 25 -41.75 -4.77 -6.30
N ALA A 26 -41.46 -3.50 -6.60
CA ALA A 26 -40.66 -3.13 -7.76
C ALA A 26 -39.20 -3.59 -7.61
N VAL A 27 -38.60 -3.47 -6.42
CA VAL A 27 -37.26 -4.02 -6.13
C VAL A 27 -37.26 -5.54 -6.32
N ASN A 28 -38.23 -6.24 -5.74
CA ASN A 28 -38.35 -7.70 -5.84
C ASN A 28 -38.50 -8.17 -7.30
N ALA A 29 -39.22 -7.42 -8.11
CA ALA A 29 -39.37 -7.72 -9.54
C ALA A 29 -38.04 -7.61 -10.32
N ILE A 30 -37.07 -6.81 -9.86
CA ILE A 30 -35.72 -6.76 -10.45
C ILE A 30 -34.86 -7.89 -9.91
N VAL A 31 -34.88 -8.14 -8.59
CA VAL A 31 -34.10 -9.20 -7.93
C VAL A 31 -34.37 -10.59 -8.54
N ASN A 32 -35.61 -10.86 -8.96
CA ASN A 32 -36.00 -12.15 -9.56
C ASN A 32 -35.74 -12.24 -11.08
N ARG A 33 -35.12 -11.24 -11.72
CA ARG A 33 -34.73 -11.34 -13.14
C ARG A 33 -33.47 -12.18 -13.28
N SER A 34 -33.44 -13.06 -14.27
CA SER A 34 -32.33 -13.98 -14.55
C SER A 34 -30.98 -13.31 -14.84
N ASN A 35 -30.94 -12.02 -15.19
CA ASN A 35 -29.74 -11.30 -15.64
C ASN A 35 -29.41 -10.01 -14.85
N ALA A 36 -30.14 -9.68 -13.77
CA ALA A 36 -30.04 -8.35 -13.10
C ALA A 36 -29.28 -8.40 -11.75
N GLU A 37 -28.18 -9.16 -11.68
CA GLU A 37 -27.52 -9.43 -10.38
C GLU A 37 -27.02 -8.18 -9.66
N TRP A 38 -26.49 -7.18 -10.37
CA TRP A 38 -25.96 -5.98 -9.73
C TRP A 38 -27.06 -4.95 -9.41
N GLU A 39 -28.03 -4.74 -10.32
CA GLU A 39 -29.14 -3.78 -10.13
C GLU A 39 -30.00 -4.16 -8.93
N GLY A 40 -30.37 -5.44 -8.83
CA GLY A 40 -31.15 -5.94 -7.70
C GLY A 40 -30.39 -5.79 -6.38
N ARG A 41 -29.09 -6.09 -6.38
CA ARG A 41 -28.23 -5.95 -5.19
C ARG A 41 -28.11 -4.50 -4.74
N ASP A 42 -27.86 -3.57 -5.66
CA ASP A 42 -27.77 -2.13 -5.36
C ASP A 42 -29.09 -1.61 -4.75
N LEU A 43 -30.23 -1.93 -5.36
CA LEU A 43 -31.55 -1.51 -4.85
C LEU A 43 -31.86 -2.10 -3.47
N VAL A 44 -31.49 -3.36 -3.22
CA VAL A 44 -31.64 -3.98 -1.88
C VAL A 44 -30.78 -3.27 -0.84
N ILE A 45 -29.54 -2.89 -1.18
CA ILE A 45 -28.67 -2.11 -0.27
C ILE A 45 -29.27 -0.74 0.03
N ARG A 46 -29.83 -0.06 -0.98
CA ARG A 46 -30.51 1.24 -0.79
C ARG A 46 -31.77 1.12 0.07
N ALA A 47 -32.53 0.03 -0.08
CA ALA A 47 -33.65 -0.27 0.79
C ALA A 47 -33.18 -0.56 2.22
N LEU A 48 -32.06 -1.26 2.41
CA LEU A 48 -31.47 -1.48 3.74
C LEU A 48 -31.06 -0.18 4.44
N ASP A 49 -30.58 0.84 3.72
CA ASP A 49 -30.31 2.18 4.29
C ASP A 49 -31.57 2.80 4.92
N LYS A 50 -32.75 2.43 4.42
CA LYS A 50 -34.07 2.89 4.87
C LYS A 50 -34.81 1.84 5.70
N PHE A 51 -34.13 0.84 6.26
CA PHE A 51 -34.75 -0.31 6.92
C PHE A 51 -35.83 0.07 7.95
N ALA A 52 -35.58 1.14 8.72
CA ALA A 52 -36.49 1.62 9.77
C ALA A 52 -37.80 2.24 9.26
N LEU A 53 -37.91 2.56 7.96
CA LEU A 53 -39.12 3.11 7.35
C LEU A 53 -40.13 2.02 6.95
N PHE A 54 -39.71 0.75 6.94
CA PHE A 54 -40.55 -0.39 6.56
C PHE A 54 -41.23 -1.01 7.79
N ASP A 55 -42.46 -1.49 7.62
CA ASP A 55 -43.17 -2.25 8.64
C ASP A 55 -42.60 -3.68 8.81
N VAL A 56 -43.14 -4.46 9.76
CA VAL A 56 -42.61 -5.80 10.07
C VAL A 56 -42.71 -6.77 8.89
N VAL A 57 -43.78 -6.69 8.09
CA VAL A 57 -44.00 -7.57 6.93
C VAL A 57 -43.05 -7.18 5.80
N GLU A 58 -42.94 -5.88 5.56
CA GLU A 58 -42.04 -5.28 4.58
C GLU A 58 -40.56 -5.55 4.90
N GLN A 59 -40.17 -5.44 6.17
CA GLN A 59 -38.83 -5.80 6.65
C GLN A 59 -38.53 -7.28 6.38
N SER A 60 -39.49 -8.17 6.63
CA SER A 60 -39.32 -9.60 6.32
C SER A 60 -39.16 -9.84 4.81
N LEU A 61 -39.90 -9.12 3.97
CA LEU A 61 -39.75 -9.19 2.52
C LEU A 61 -38.37 -8.69 2.07
N LEU A 62 -37.90 -7.57 2.64
CA LEU A 62 -36.58 -7.04 2.36
C LEU A 62 -35.48 -8.02 2.76
N LEU A 63 -35.53 -8.62 3.94
CA LEU A 63 -34.55 -9.63 4.39
C LEU A 63 -34.53 -10.88 3.49
N ASN A 64 -35.68 -11.29 2.94
CA ASN A 64 -35.74 -12.34 1.93
C ASN A 64 -34.98 -11.96 0.65
N MET A 65 -35.12 -10.70 0.20
CA MET A 65 -34.35 -10.19 -0.95
C MET A 65 -32.85 -10.09 -0.63
N VAL A 66 -32.46 -9.68 0.59
CA VAL A 66 -31.06 -9.67 1.06
C VAL A 66 -30.44 -11.06 0.92
N ARG A 67 -31.17 -12.10 1.34
CA ARG A 67 -30.76 -13.49 1.17
C ARG A 67 -30.63 -13.87 -0.30
N ALA A 68 -31.61 -13.51 -1.14
CA ALA A 68 -31.60 -13.81 -2.56
C ALA A 68 -30.40 -13.20 -3.30
N VAL A 69 -29.99 -11.97 -2.94
CA VAL A 69 -28.82 -11.31 -3.54
C VAL A 69 -27.48 -11.69 -2.88
N GLY A 70 -27.51 -12.59 -1.89
CA GLY A 70 -26.32 -13.18 -1.25
C GLY A 70 -25.69 -12.34 -0.13
N LEU A 71 -26.39 -11.31 0.37
CA LEU A 71 -25.89 -10.31 1.32
C LEU A 71 -26.08 -10.71 2.80
N PHE A 72 -25.78 -11.96 3.14
CA PHE A 72 -25.98 -12.55 4.48
C PHE A 72 -25.43 -11.73 5.67
N PRO A 73 -24.29 -11.00 5.58
CA PRO A 73 -23.82 -10.19 6.71
C PRO A 73 -24.86 -9.18 7.23
N TYR A 74 -25.69 -8.60 6.34
CA TYR A 74 -26.75 -7.65 6.72
C TYR A 74 -27.93 -8.30 7.45
N ILE A 75 -28.03 -9.63 7.42
CA ILE A 75 -29.07 -10.38 8.13
C ILE A 75 -28.76 -10.51 9.62
N THR A 76 -27.47 -10.49 10.00
CA THR A 76 -26.99 -10.75 11.36
C THR A 76 -27.77 -10.00 12.46
N PRO A 77 -28.04 -8.69 12.34
CA PRO A 77 -28.79 -7.96 13.37
C PRO A 77 -30.27 -8.36 13.50
N HIS A 78 -30.80 -9.10 12.53
CA HIS A 78 -32.22 -9.44 12.39
C HIS A 78 -32.50 -10.94 12.50
N LEU A 79 -31.49 -11.76 12.83
CA LEU A 79 -31.55 -13.22 12.81
C LEU A 79 -32.68 -13.79 13.69
N SER A 80 -32.96 -13.16 14.84
CA SER A 80 -34.03 -13.56 15.76
C SER A 80 -35.43 -13.52 15.15
N ASN A 81 -35.62 -12.71 14.11
CA ASN A 81 -36.91 -12.46 13.47
C ASN A 81 -37.10 -13.27 12.18
N MET A 82 -36.09 -14.05 11.78
CA MET A 82 -36.15 -14.85 10.55
C MET A 82 -36.74 -16.24 10.77
N ALA A 83 -37.32 -16.81 9.70
CA ALA A 83 -37.77 -18.18 9.64
C ALA A 83 -36.61 -19.18 9.74
N LEU A 84 -36.90 -20.41 10.16
CA LEU A 84 -35.89 -21.47 10.37
C LEU A 84 -35.09 -21.77 9.09
N SER A 85 -35.75 -21.80 7.93
CA SER A 85 -35.10 -22.04 6.63
C SER A 85 -34.04 -20.98 6.31
N ASP A 86 -34.28 -19.73 6.68
CA ASP A 86 -33.35 -18.64 6.40
C ASP A 86 -32.18 -18.64 7.37
N ARG A 87 -32.43 -19.01 8.64
CA ARG A 87 -31.36 -19.24 9.61
C ARG A 87 -30.44 -20.39 9.16
N LEU A 88 -30.98 -21.48 8.62
CA LEU A 88 -30.17 -22.57 8.07
C LEU A 88 -29.31 -22.10 6.89
N ALA A 89 -29.87 -21.31 5.97
CA ALA A 89 -29.11 -20.74 4.86
C ALA A 89 -28.01 -19.77 5.34
N TYR A 90 -28.30 -18.99 6.39
CA TYR A 90 -27.32 -18.12 7.06
C TYR A 90 -26.19 -18.92 7.71
N GLU A 91 -26.50 -19.98 8.46
CA GLU A 91 -25.48 -20.85 9.09
C GLU A 91 -24.58 -21.54 8.07
N ALA A 92 -25.08 -21.85 6.86
CA ALA A 92 -24.25 -22.40 5.78
C ALA A 92 -23.14 -21.44 5.30
N HIS A 93 -23.26 -20.15 5.61
CA HIS A 93 -22.26 -19.12 5.30
C HIS A 93 -21.37 -18.77 6.50
N ARG A 94 -21.59 -19.40 7.66
CA ARG A 94 -20.83 -19.12 8.87
C ARG A 94 -19.40 -19.62 8.75
N VAL A 95 -18.48 -18.84 9.31
CA VAL A 95 -17.05 -19.16 9.34
C VAL A 95 -16.60 -19.29 10.78
N GLU A 96 -15.98 -20.42 11.09
CA GLU A 96 -15.41 -20.67 12.41
C GLU A 96 -13.95 -20.21 12.49
N GLY A 97 -13.51 -19.85 13.70
CA GLY A 97 -12.11 -19.53 13.99
C GLY A 97 -11.62 -18.13 13.60
N VAL A 98 -12.43 -17.32 12.91
CA VAL A 98 -12.08 -15.92 12.57
C VAL A 98 -12.59 -14.95 13.66
N GLU A 99 -13.91 -14.78 13.76
CA GLU A 99 -14.56 -14.01 14.82
C GLU A 99 -15.90 -14.68 15.18
N PRO A 100 -16.37 -14.59 16.44
CA PRO A 100 -17.64 -15.18 16.85
C PRO A 100 -18.81 -14.64 16.02
N GLY A 101 -19.54 -15.54 15.36
CA GLY A 101 -20.73 -15.19 14.57
C GLY A 101 -20.42 -14.54 13.21
N MET A 102 -19.16 -14.58 12.74
CA MET A 102 -18.80 -14.09 11.42
C MET A 102 -19.45 -14.94 10.32
N VAL A 103 -20.04 -14.26 9.33
CA VAL A 103 -20.73 -14.90 8.21
C VAL A 103 -20.25 -14.28 6.91
N PHE A 104 -20.02 -15.14 5.92
CA PHE A 104 -19.69 -14.74 4.57
C PHE A 104 -20.91 -14.26 3.80
N HIS A 105 -20.69 -13.31 2.88
CA HIS A 105 -21.62 -13.17 1.77
C HIS A 105 -21.37 -14.28 0.72
N HIS A 106 -22.28 -14.45 -0.23
CA HIS A 106 -22.24 -15.58 -1.17
C HIS A 106 -20.90 -15.72 -1.93
N LEU A 107 -20.39 -14.64 -2.53
CA LEU A 107 -19.11 -14.69 -3.26
C LEU A 107 -17.92 -15.14 -2.38
N GLN A 108 -17.83 -14.67 -1.12
CA GLN A 108 -16.78 -15.10 -0.20
C GLN A 108 -16.88 -16.60 0.10
N ALA A 109 -18.09 -17.11 0.37
CA ALA A 109 -18.33 -18.53 0.65
C ALA A 109 -17.97 -19.42 -0.55
N HIS A 110 -18.31 -18.97 -1.77
CA HIS A 110 -17.95 -19.67 -3.00
C HIS A 110 -16.43 -19.78 -3.18
N VAL A 111 -15.71 -18.66 -3.05
CA VAL A 111 -14.25 -18.62 -3.17
C VAL A 111 -13.58 -19.48 -2.09
N PHE A 112 -14.02 -19.35 -0.84
CA PHE A 112 -13.49 -20.15 0.27
C PHE A 112 -13.69 -21.65 0.02
N SER A 113 -14.86 -22.06 -0.48
CA SER A 113 -15.14 -23.47 -0.83
C SER A 113 -14.18 -24.02 -1.88
N LEU A 114 -13.89 -23.25 -2.95
CA LEU A 114 -12.91 -23.64 -3.96
C LEU A 114 -11.50 -23.81 -3.39
N ILE A 115 -11.06 -22.88 -2.53
CA ILE A 115 -9.75 -22.99 -1.87
C ILE A 115 -9.69 -24.23 -0.98
N MET A 116 -10.76 -24.52 -0.22
CA MET A 116 -10.84 -25.73 0.62
C MET A 116 -10.87 -27.03 -0.19
N GLN A 117 -11.32 -26.98 -1.44
CA GLN A 117 -11.22 -28.11 -2.38
C GLN A 117 -9.80 -28.29 -2.97
N GLY A 118 -8.84 -27.44 -2.60
CA GLY A 118 -7.46 -27.49 -3.10
C GLY A 118 -7.28 -26.82 -4.47
N ARG A 119 -8.22 -25.99 -4.92
CA ARG A 119 -8.15 -25.29 -6.19
C ARG A 119 -7.39 -23.96 -6.06
N ASN A 120 -6.57 -23.63 -7.06
CA ASN A 120 -6.04 -22.27 -7.20
C ASN A 120 -7.15 -21.32 -7.63
N VAL A 121 -7.18 -20.12 -7.05
CA VAL A 121 -8.24 -19.14 -7.33
C VAL A 121 -7.63 -17.78 -7.68
N VAL A 122 -8.15 -17.16 -8.73
CA VAL A 122 -7.85 -15.78 -9.12
C VAL A 122 -9.13 -14.98 -9.04
N LEU A 123 -9.29 -14.20 -7.98
CA LEU A 123 -10.48 -13.40 -7.70
C LEU A 123 -10.28 -11.95 -8.15
N SER A 124 -11.14 -11.50 -9.06
CA SER A 124 -11.25 -10.11 -9.47
C SER A 124 -12.56 -9.52 -8.95
N ALA A 125 -12.49 -8.71 -7.88
CA ALA A 125 -13.67 -8.16 -7.20
C ALA A 125 -13.39 -6.81 -6.53
N SER A 126 -14.41 -5.98 -6.38
CA SER A 126 -14.29 -4.63 -5.78
C SER A 126 -13.70 -4.64 -4.36
N THR A 127 -13.21 -3.49 -3.89
CA THR A 127 -12.65 -3.35 -2.53
C THR A 127 -13.71 -3.57 -1.43
N SER A 128 -14.99 -3.32 -1.71
CA SER A 128 -16.09 -3.47 -0.74
C SER A 128 -16.42 -4.94 -0.43
N VAL A 129 -15.99 -5.88 -1.27
CA VAL A 129 -16.20 -7.34 -1.09
C VAL A 129 -15.48 -7.89 0.14
N GLY A 130 -14.44 -7.23 0.65
CA GLY A 130 -13.70 -7.76 1.81
C GLY A 130 -12.91 -9.03 1.47
N LYS A 131 -12.18 -9.00 0.35
CA LYS A 131 -11.32 -10.09 -0.15
C LYS A 131 -10.41 -10.69 0.92
N SER A 132 -9.88 -9.85 1.81
CA SER A 132 -8.99 -10.26 2.90
C SER A 132 -9.65 -11.16 3.96
N LEU A 133 -10.99 -11.11 4.10
CA LEU A 133 -11.69 -11.98 5.05
C LEU A 133 -11.57 -13.46 4.66
N VAL A 134 -11.49 -13.76 3.35
CA VAL A 134 -11.25 -15.12 2.85
C VAL A 134 -9.87 -15.61 3.28
N ILE A 135 -8.83 -14.76 3.23
CA ILE A 135 -7.48 -15.10 3.69
C ILE A 135 -7.54 -15.53 5.16
N ASP A 136 -8.19 -14.71 6.00
CA ASP A 136 -8.28 -14.96 7.43
C ASP A 136 -9.06 -16.25 7.71
N ALA A 137 -10.12 -16.54 6.95
CA ALA A 137 -10.87 -17.80 7.06
C ALA A 137 -10.04 -19.03 6.68
N VAL A 138 -9.23 -18.94 5.61
CA VAL A 138 -8.31 -20.02 5.20
C VAL A 138 -7.28 -20.29 6.29
N LEU A 139 -6.69 -19.23 6.84
CA LEU A 139 -5.73 -19.33 7.94
C LEU A 139 -6.38 -19.93 9.21
N ALA A 140 -7.62 -19.55 9.52
CA ALA A 140 -8.37 -20.08 10.66
C ALA A 140 -8.59 -21.61 10.59
N GLN A 141 -8.61 -22.20 9.38
CA GLN A 141 -8.73 -23.66 9.22
C GLN A 141 -7.46 -24.42 9.61
N ARG A 142 -6.31 -23.74 9.77
CA ARG A 142 -5.01 -24.35 10.13
C ARG A 142 -4.58 -25.50 9.21
N ARG A 143 -5.11 -25.53 7.98
CA ARG A 143 -4.78 -26.52 6.97
C ARG A 143 -3.32 -26.39 6.50
N PHE A 144 -2.83 -25.16 6.45
CA PHE A 144 -1.49 -24.83 5.98
C PHE A 144 -0.60 -24.43 7.16
N LYS A 145 0.60 -24.99 7.22
CA LYS A 145 1.63 -24.68 8.21
C LYS A 145 2.57 -23.58 7.72
N LYS A 146 2.81 -23.49 6.41
CA LYS A 146 3.68 -22.47 5.81
C LYS A 146 2.93 -21.67 4.76
N VAL A 147 2.58 -20.44 5.11
CA VAL A 147 1.77 -19.54 4.28
C VAL A 147 2.53 -18.28 3.94
N VAL A 148 2.53 -17.87 2.67
CA VAL A 148 3.09 -16.58 2.23
C VAL A 148 1.97 -15.65 1.77
N VAL A 149 1.90 -14.44 2.30
CA VAL A 149 0.99 -13.38 1.87
C VAL A 149 1.84 -12.26 1.29
N ILE A 150 1.84 -12.17 -0.03
CA ILE A 150 2.53 -11.11 -0.77
C ILE A 150 1.62 -9.90 -0.83
N VAL A 151 2.11 -8.78 -0.30
CA VAL A 151 1.43 -7.48 -0.37
C VAL A 151 2.31 -6.48 -1.10
N PRO A 152 1.74 -5.56 -1.91
CA PRO A 152 2.54 -4.72 -2.80
C PRO A 152 3.28 -3.59 -2.09
N THR A 153 2.98 -3.32 -0.82
CA THR A 153 3.61 -2.22 -0.07
C THR A 153 3.78 -2.58 1.40
N ILE A 154 4.82 -2.00 2.02
CA ILE A 154 5.03 -2.04 3.49
C ILE A 154 3.80 -1.49 4.24
N ALA A 155 3.06 -0.56 3.63
CA ALA A 155 1.84 -0.04 4.22
C ALA A 155 0.78 -1.12 4.47
N LEU A 156 0.61 -2.01 3.48
CA LEU A 156 -0.30 -3.15 3.55
C LEU A 156 0.20 -4.25 4.48
N ILE A 157 1.53 -4.39 4.66
CA ILE A 157 2.12 -5.28 5.66
C ILE A 157 1.59 -4.88 7.03
N ASP A 158 1.75 -3.62 7.45
CA ASP A 158 1.34 -3.23 8.80
C ASP A 158 -0.18 -3.37 9.01
N GLU A 159 -1.01 -2.97 8.04
CA GLU A 159 -2.46 -3.16 8.15
C GLU A 159 -2.84 -4.64 8.31
N THR A 160 -2.30 -5.49 7.44
CA THR A 160 -2.59 -6.92 7.47
C THR A 160 -2.02 -7.55 8.75
N ARG A 161 -0.86 -7.09 9.22
CA ARG A 161 -0.24 -7.52 10.47
C ARG A 161 -1.15 -7.25 11.66
N ARG A 162 -1.61 -6.00 11.84
CA ARG A 162 -2.51 -5.63 12.94
C ARG A 162 -3.80 -6.43 12.92
N ARG A 163 -4.36 -6.67 11.72
CA ARG A 163 -5.55 -7.51 11.53
C ARG A 163 -5.31 -8.95 11.97
N LEU A 164 -4.21 -9.56 11.52
CA LEU A 164 -3.87 -10.96 11.82
C LEU A 164 -3.51 -11.17 13.29
N VAL A 165 -2.71 -10.29 13.90
CA VAL A 165 -2.34 -10.37 15.33
C VAL A 165 -3.57 -10.35 16.24
N LYS A 166 -4.57 -9.53 15.91
CA LYS A 166 -5.83 -9.47 16.69
C LYS A 166 -6.62 -10.77 16.65
N ARG A 167 -6.58 -11.49 15.52
CA ARG A 167 -7.36 -12.71 15.27
C ARG A 167 -6.60 -13.99 15.66
N PHE A 168 -5.29 -14.03 15.45
CA PHE A 168 -4.45 -15.22 15.55
C PHE A 168 -3.20 -14.96 16.39
N ARG A 169 -3.33 -15.06 17.72
CA ARG A 169 -2.22 -14.82 18.67
C ARG A 169 -1.19 -15.95 18.71
N ASP A 170 -1.55 -17.12 18.19
CA ASP A 170 -0.75 -18.34 18.23
C ASP A 170 0.01 -18.63 16.93
N PHE A 171 -0.12 -17.76 15.93
CA PHE A 171 0.68 -17.85 14.70
C PHE A 171 2.01 -17.12 14.85
N ASN A 172 3.04 -17.64 14.18
CA ASN A 172 4.28 -16.90 14.00
C ASN A 172 4.17 -16.02 12.76
N LEU A 173 4.02 -14.72 12.96
CA LEU A 173 3.87 -13.75 11.88
C LEU A 173 5.23 -13.11 11.55
N ILE A 174 5.74 -13.44 10.37
CA ILE A 174 7.06 -13.02 9.87
C ILE A 174 6.84 -11.88 8.89
N THR A 175 7.23 -10.67 9.26
CA THR A 175 7.13 -9.46 8.42
C THR A 175 8.48 -8.88 8.03
N HIS A 176 9.53 -9.18 8.80
CA HIS A 176 10.86 -8.60 8.68
C HIS A 176 11.91 -9.68 8.36
N PRO A 177 12.95 -9.39 7.54
CA PRO A 177 13.96 -10.37 7.16
C PRO A 177 14.68 -11.05 8.34
N SER A 178 14.87 -10.34 9.45
CA SER A 178 15.53 -10.86 10.66
C SER A 178 14.65 -11.78 11.53
N GLN A 179 13.37 -11.99 11.18
CA GLN A 179 12.50 -12.93 11.88
C GLN A 179 12.63 -14.34 11.29
N GLU A 180 12.62 -15.35 12.16
CA GLU A 180 12.78 -16.76 11.81
C GLU A 180 11.47 -17.55 11.93
N ALA A 181 11.42 -18.67 11.23
CA ALA A 181 10.33 -19.64 11.35
C ALA A 181 10.43 -20.41 12.67
N VAL A 182 9.28 -20.74 13.24
CA VAL A 182 9.17 -21.52 14.48
C VAL A 182 8.57 -22.89 14.15
N LEU A 183 9.11 -23.95 14.73
CA LEU A 183 8.62 -25.31 14.54
C LEU A 183 7.23 -25.51 15.16
N ASP A 184 6.45 -26.44 14.61
CA ASP A 184 5.12 -26.88 15.05
C ASP A 184 3.99 -25.83 15.06
N VAL A 185 4.29 -24.56 14.84
CA VAL A 185 3.31 -23.48 14.68
C VAL A 185 3.06 -23.16 13.21
N THR A 186 1.92 -22.50 12.94
CA THR A 186 1.68 -21.94 11.60
C THR A 186 2.54 -20.69 11.42
N ASN A 187 3.41 -20.72 10.41
CA ASN A 187 4.27 -19.61 10.02
C ASN A 187 3.60 -18.86 8.87
N VAL A 188 3.25 -17.60 9.11
CA VAL A 188 2.66 -16.70 8.11
C VAL A 188 3.68 -15.64 7.75
N TYR A 189 4.18 -15.70 6.52
CA TYR A 189 5.12 -14.74 5.96
C TYR A 189 4.33 -13.63 5.29
N LEU A 190 4.31 -12.45 5.87
CA LEU A 190 3.63 -11.28 5.33
C LEU A 190 4.67 -10.31 4.79
N LEU A 191 4.95 -10.40 3.49
CA LEU A 191 6.14 -9.83 2.86
C LEU A 191 5.79 -9.03 1.60
N THR A 192 6.66 -8.11 1.22
CA THR A 192 6.66 -7.54 -0.13
C THR A 192 7.34 -8.49 -1.11
N GLN A 193 7.15 -8.28 -2.41
CA GLN A 193 7.79 -9.08 -3.46
C GLN A 193 9.31 -9.16 -3.35
N GLU A 194 9.97 -8.05 -3.00
CA GLU A 194 11.42 -8.00 -2.85
C GLU A 194 11.89 -8.89 -1.70
N ARG A 195 11.18 -8.85 -0.56
CA ARG A 195 11.47 -9.69 0.61
C ARG A 195 11.24 -11.18 0.30
N VAL A 196 10.24 -11.54 -0.51
CA VAL A 196 10.00 -12.94 -0.92
C VAL A 196 11.14 -13.51 -1.76
N ILE A 197 11.64 -12.72 -2.72
CA ILE A 197 12.77 -13.15 -3.58
C ILE A 197 14.01 -13.45 -2.75
N GLN A 198 14.30 -12.62 -1.74
CA GLN A 198 15.49 -12.71 -0.91
C GLN A 198 15.44 -13.81 0.16
N ARG A 199 14.26 -14.33 0.52
CA ARG A 199 14.13 -15.34 1.59
C ARG A 199 14.54 -16.74 1.11
N PRO A 200 15.52 -17.40 1.73
CA PRO A 200 15.97 -18.73 1.32
C PRO A 200 15.05 -19.86 1.82
N ASP A 201 14.24 -19.60 2.83
CA ASP A 201 13.42 -20.59 3.53
C ASP A 201 11.99 -20.65 2.98
N LEU A 202 11.77 -20.62 1.67
CA LEU A 202 10.43 -20.62 1.06
C LEU A 202 10.16 -21.76 0.07
N ASP A 203 11.06 -22.73 -0.03
CA ASP A 203 10.99 -23.83 -1.03
C ASP A 203 9.90 -24.89 -0.71
N ASP A 204 9.38 -24.90 0.51
CA ASP A 204 8.35 -25.82 1.04
C ASP A 204 7.05 -25.08 1.41
N VAL A 205 6.77 -23.94 0.76
CA VAL A 205 5.51 -23.21 0.93
C VAL A 205 4.32 -24.07 0.48
N GLU A 206 3.23 -24.07 1.25
CA GLU A 206 2.04 -24.89 0.96
C GLU A 206 0.90 -24.08 0.34
N PHE A 207 0.77 -22.82 0.77
CA PHE A 207 -0.24 -21.89 0.28
C PHE A 207 0.31 -20.48 0.21
N PHE A 208 -0.01 -19.73 -0.85
CA PHE A 208 0.33 -18.32 -0.91
C PHE A 208 -0.78 -17.45 -1.49
N VAL A 209 -0.78 -16.19 -1.05
CA VAL A 209 -1.70 -15.16 -1.49
C VAL A 209 -0.92 -14.07 -2.20
N LEU A 210 -1.43 -13.62 -3.35
CA LEU A 210 -0.92 -12.46 -4.06
C LEU A 210 -1.97 -11.35 -4.03
N ASP A 211 -1.78 -10.35 -3.18
CA ASP A 211 -2.68 -9.21 -3.11
C ASP A 211 -2.34 -8.16 -4.19
N GLU A 212 -3.37 -7.55 -4.76
CA GLU A 212 -3.29 -6.62 -5.89
C GLU A 212 -2.51 -7.19 -7.10
N PHE A 213 -2.87 -8.39 -7.56
CA PHE A 213 -2.12 -9.14 -8.58
C PHE A 213 -1.97 -8.43 -9.94
N TYR A 214 -2.80 -7.43 -10.25
CA TYR A 214 -2.67 -6.64 -11.48
C TYR A 214 -1.32 -5.92 -11.60
N LYS A 215 -0.59 -5.77 -10.50
CA LYS A 215 0.76 -5.20 -10.47
C LYS A 215 1.83 -6.14 -11.03
N ILE A 216 1.47 -7.37 -11.39
CA ILE A 216 2.38 -8.33 -12.05
C ILE A 216 2.64 -7.94 -13.51
N ASP A 217 1.70 -7.20 -14.10
CA ASP A 217 1.81 -6.68 -15.45
C ASP A 217 2.93 -5.63 -15.52
N LEU A 218 3.83 -5.78 -16.49
CA LEU A 218 4.98 -4.91 -16.66
C LEU A 218 4.57 -3.48 -17.00
N GLY A 219 3.43 -3.28 -17.66
CA GLY A 219 2.96 -1.97 -18.12
C GLY A 219 3.99 -1.19 -18.93
N GLY A 220 3.71 0.11 -19.16
CA GLY A 220 4.59 1.00 -19.94
C GLY A 220 5.50 1.94 -19.13
N ASP A 221 5.49 1.89 -17.80
CA ASP A 221 6.23 2.82 -16.92
C ASP A 221 7.45 2.12 -16.28
N LYS A 222 8.65 2.73 -16.39
CA LYS A 222 9.93 2.09 -16.04
C LYS A 222 10.09 1.76 -14.56
N ASP A 223 9.54 2.55 -13.64
CA ASP A 223 9.58 2.21 -12.20
C ASP A 223 8.56 1.12 -11.84
N LYS A 224 7.45 1.07 -12.58
CA LYS A 224 6.47 -0.02 -12.44
C LYS A 224 7.03 -1.33 -12.99
N SER A 225 7.84 -1.28 -14.05
CA SER A 225 8.42 -2.49 -14.63
C SER A 225 9.35 -3.22 -13.67
N THR A 226 10.20 -2.54 -12.89
CA THR A 226 11.06 -3.23 -11.90
C THR A 226 10.25 -3.94 -10.81
N ARG A 227 9.25 -3.27 -10.22
CA ARG A 227 8.39 -3.91 -9.21
C ARG A 227 7.52 -5.03 -9.76
N ALA A 228 7.03 -4.88 -10.99
CA ALA A 228 6.29 -5.93 -11.69
C ALA A 228 7.18 -7.15 -11.99
N VAL A 229 8.44 -6.92 -12.37
CA VAL A 229 9.46 -7.98 -12.51
C VAL A 229 9.67 -8.70 -11.19
N ASP A 230 9.88 -7.97 -10.09
CA ASP A 230 10.07 -8.57 -8.77
C ASP A 230 8.84 -9.36 -8.32
N LEU A 231 7.63 -8.84 -8.56
CA LEU A 231 6.38 -9.54 -8.24
C LEU A 231 6.22 -10.82 -9.09
N SER A 232 6.59 -10.76 -10.37
CA SER A 232 6.53 -11.91 -11.28
C SER A 232 7.50 -13.01 -10.86
N LEU A 233 8.71 -12.64 -10.44
CA LEU A 233 9.72 -13.57 -9.92
C LEU A 233 9.32 -14.13 -8.56
N ALA A 234 8.73 -13.32 -7.68
CA ALA A 234 8.18 -13.79 -6.41
C ALA A 234 7.06 -14.81 -6.62
N PHE A 235 6.13 -14.53 -7.54
CA PHE A 235 5.08 -15.48 -7.93
C PHE A 235 5.68 -16.76 -8.51
N HIS A 236 6.62 -16.67 -9.46
CA HIS A 236 7.29 -17.83 -10.06
C HIS A 236 7.98 -18.71 -9.01
N LYS A 237 8.75 -18.08 -8.12
CA LYS A 237 9.49 -18.76 -7.05
C LYS A 237 8.59 -19.61 -6.16
N LEU A 238 7.40 -19.12 -5.82
CA LEU A 238 6.46 -19.86 -4.98
C LEU A 238 5.63 -20.84 -5.80
N ALA A 239 5.12 -20.45 -6.98
CA ALA A 239 4.24 -21.27 -7.80
C ALA A 239 4.93 -22.54 -8.31
N LYS A 240 6.22 -22.48 -8.65
CA LYS A 240 6.99 -23.65 -9.12
C LYS A 240 7.15 -24.77 -8.09
N THR A 241 6.97 -24.47 -6.79
CA THR A 241 7.00 -25.48 -5.72
C THR A 241 5.76 -26.39 -5.72
N GLY A 242 4.72 -26.02 -6.48
CA GLY A 242 3.42 -26.69 -6.45
C GLY A 242 2.48 -26.15 -5.36
N ALA A 243 2.86 -25.09 -4.65
CA ALA A 243 2.02 -24.43 -3.65
C ALA A 243 0.69 -23.95 -4.23
N GLN A 244 -0.38 -24.12 -3.46
CA GLN A 244 -1.69 -23.61 -3.84
C GLN A 244 -1.71 -22.08 -3.74
N PHE A 245 -2.31 -21.40 -4.72
CA PHE A 245 -2.33 -19.93 -4.74
C PHE A 245 -3.71 -19.31 -4.77
N TYR A 246 -3.80 -18.12 -4.17
CA TYR A 246 -4.96 -17.25 -4.19
C TYR A 246 -4.55 -15.83 -4.61
N MET A 247 -4.96 -15.40 -5.80
CA MET A 247 -4.65 -14.06 -6.33
C MET A 247 -5.86 -13.14 -6.16
N LEU A 248 -5.61 -11.92 -5.70
CA LEU A 248 -6.63 -10.91 -5.39
C LEU A 248 -6.40 -9.64 -6.20
N GLY A 249 -7.43 -9.15 -6.88
CA GLY A 249 -7.38 -7.88 -7.59
C GLY A 249 -8.79 -7.30 -7.77
N PRO A 250 -8.92 -6.00 -8.08
CA PRO A 250 -10.21 -5.42 -8.42
C PRO A 250 -10.39 -5.31 -9.94
N HIS A 251 -11.61 -5.39 -10.46
CA HIS A 251 -11.99 -4.93 -11.82
C HIS A 251 -11.13 -5.40 -13.03
N ILE A 252 -10.50 -6.57 -12.93
CA ILE A 252 -9.77 -7.25 -14.01
C ILE A 252 -10.74 -8.18 -14.76
N GLN A 253 -10.82 -8.08 -16.09
CA GLN A 253 -11.69 -8.99 -16.88
C GLN A 253 -10.98 -10.24 -17.36
N LYS A 254 -9.64 -10.20 -17.48
CA LYS A 254 -8.88 -11.33 -18.01
C LYS A 254 -7.45 -11.33 -17.47
N ILE A 255 -6.92 -12.52 -17.29
CA ILE A 255 -5.49 -12.76 -17.07
C ILE A 255 -4.94 -13.65 -18.21
N SER A 256 -3.74 -13.35 -18.70
CA SER A 256 -3.01 -14.13 -19.71
C SER A 256 -1.62 -14.52 -19.21
N GLY A 257 -1.03 -15.58 -19.78
CA GLY A 257 0.30 -16.06 -19.41
C GLY A 257 0.30 -17.04 -18.22
N LEU A 258 -0.83 -17.27 -17.55
CA LEU A 258 -0.96 -18.30 -16.50
C LEU A 258 -1.33 -19.69 -17.02
N ASP A 259 -1.19 -19.94 -18.33
CA ASP A 259 -1.63 -21.18 -18.97
C ASP A 259 -0.91 -22.45 -18.46
N GLY A 260 0.26 -22.29 -17.83
CA GLY A 260 1.00 -23.38 -17.18
C GLY A 260 0.41 -23.85 -15.84
N TYR A 261 -0.66 -23.21 -15.35
CA TYR A 261 -1.27 -23.50 -14.05
C TYR A 261 -2.76 -23.83 -14.19
N GLU A 262 -3.29 -24.77 -13.40
CA GLU A 262 -4.73 -24.99 -13.28
C GLU A 262 -5.31 -24.03 -12.23
N TYR A 263 -6.24 -23.16 -12.62
CA TYR A 263 -6.86 -22.16 -11.74
C TYR A 263 -8.30 -21.82 -12.12
N HIS A 264 -9.06 -21.29 -11.15
CA HIS A 264 -10.39 -20.72 -11.36
C HIS A 264 -10.31 -19.20 -11.37
N PHE A 265 -10.57 -18.59 -12.52
CA PHE A 265 -10.72 -17.14 -12.65
C PHE A 265 -12.17 -16.71 -12.36
N ILE A 266 -12.34 -15.79 -11.41
CA ILE A 266 -13.65 -15.32 -10.94
C ILE A 266 -13.69 -13.79 -11.08
N PRO A 267 -14.12 -13.26 -12.24
CA PRO A 267 -14.44 -11.84 -12.37
C PRO A 267 -15.79 -11.56 -11.73
N SER A 268 -15.89 -10.50 -10.94
CA SER A 268 -17.12 -10.18 -10.21
C SER A 268 -17.34 -8.69 -9.98
N ASP A 269 -18.54 -8.24 -10.34
CA ASP A 269 -19.07 -6.91 -9.98
C ASP A 269 -19.83 -6.93 -8.64
N TYR A 270 -19.56 -7.92 -7.79
CA TYR A 270 -20.15 -7.99 -6.46
C TYR A 270 -19.77 -6.75 -5.65
N SER A 271 -20.75 -6.13 -5.02
CA SER A 271 -20.58 -5.00 -4.10
C SER A 271 -21.46 -5.19 -2.88
N THR A 272 -20.93 -4.82 -1.73
CA THR A 272 -21.65 -4.83 -0.45
C THR A 272 -22.22 -3.44 -0.09
N VAL A 273 -21.94 -2.43 -0.90
CA VAL A 273 -22.38 -1.04 -0.75
C VAL A 273 -22.90 -0.49 -2.07
N ALA A 274 -23.88 0.41 -2.00
CA ALA A 274 -24.33 1.20 -3.13
C ALA A 274 -23.47 2.46 -3.25
N VAL A 275 -23.32 2.99 -4.46
CA VAL A 275 -22.50 4.20 -4.69
C VAL A 275 -23.27 5.20 -5.56
N ASP A 276 -23.27 6.47 -5.16
CA ASP A 276 -23.79 7.59 -5.93
C ASP A 276 -22.66 8.49 -6.40
N ILE A 277 -22.57 8.68 -7.71
CA ILE A 277 -21.52 9.48 -8.35
C ILE A 277 -22.13 10.80 -8.85
N GLN A 278 -21.59 11.92 -8.41
CA GLN A 278 -21.93 13.26 -8.88
C GLN A 278 -20.76 13.84 -9.69
N ASN A 279 -21.00 14.16 -10.96
CA ASN A 279 -19.99 14.72 -11.86
C ASN A 279 -20.22 16.21 -12.08
N PHE A 280 -19.20 17.03 -11.80
CA PHE A 280 -19.27 18.49 -11.97
C PHE A 280 -18.58 18.99 -13.25
N ASN A 281 -17.71 18.18 -13.86
CA ASN A 281 -17.02 18.50 -15.14
C ASN A 281 -16.32 19.87 -15.15
N LEU A 282 -15.69 20.25 -14.03
CA LEU A 282 -15.05 21.54 -13.85
C LEU A 282 -13.69 21.59 -14.56
N GLY A 283 -13.31 22.81 -14.98
CA GLY A 283 -12.03 23.06 -15.63
C GLY A 283 -10.82 22.77 -14.74
N MET A 284 -9.71 22.40 -15.37
CA MET A 284 -8.44 22.21 -14.66
C MET A 284 -7.97 23.52 -14.02
N ARG A 285 -7.59 23.46 -12.73
CA ARG A 285 -7.09 24.61 -11.96
C ARG A 285 -8.00 25.84 -12.05
N SER A 286 -9.30 25.65 -12.27
CA SER A 286 -10.26 26.75 -12.25
C SER A 286 -10.57 27.17 -10.82
N GLU A 287 -10.92 28.45 -10.66
CA GLU A 287 -11.42 28.98 -9.39
C GLU A 287 -12.69 28.26 -8.95
N GLU A 288 -13.58 27.95 -9.91
CA GLU A 288 -14.82 27.17 -9.69
C GLU A 288 -14.54 25.82 -9.02
N ARG A 289 -13.47 25.12 -9.42
CA ARG A 289 -13.07 23.84 -8.84
C ARG A 289 -12.68 23.99 -7.37
N THR A 290 -11.91 25.03 -7.05
CA THR A 290 -11.53 25.33 -5.67
C THR A 290 -12.75 25.73 -4.84
N GLN A 291 -13.64 26.58 -5.38
CA GLN A 291 -14.87 26.96 -4.69
C GLN A 291 -15.78 25.75 -4.43
N LYS A 292 -15.92 24.84 -5.40
CA LYS A 292 -16.71 23.61 -5.23
C LYS A 292 -16.11 22.68 -4.18
N LEU A 293 -14.79 22.54 -4.14
CA LEU A 293 -14.11 21.81 -3.07
C LEU A 293 -14.43 22.41 -1.69
N LEU A 294 -14.32 23.74 -1.55
CA LEU A 294 -14.62 24.44 -0.29
C LEU A 294 -16.09 24.28 0.12
N GLU A 295 -17.02 24.38 -0.83
CA GLU A 295 -18.45 24.12 -0.63
C GLU A 295 -18.70 22.69 -0.11
N LEU A 296 -18.13 21.68 -0.77
CA LEU A 296 -18.27 20.27 -0.36
C LEU A 296 -17.66 20.03 1.03
N VAL A 297 -16.48 20.60 1.30
CA VAL A 297 -15.84 20.47 2.61
C VAL A 297 -16.68 21.09 3.73
N ARG A 298 -17.35 22.23 3.47
CA ARG A 298 -18.22 22.90 4.45
C ARG A 298 -19.56 22.18 4.66
N THR A 299 -20.08 21.52 3.62
CA THR A 299 -21.41 20.88 3.65
C THR A 299 -21.37 19.42 4.13
N LEU A 300 -20.30 18.68 3.81
CA LEU A 300 -20.15 17.29 4.21
C LEU A 300 -19.67 17.20 5.66
N GLU A 301 -20.54 16.71 6.55
CA GLU A 301 -20.24 16.50 7.97
C GLU A 301 -19.71 15.11 8.31
N SER A 302 -19.84 14.15 7.38
CA SER A 302 -19.43 12.77 7.55
C SER A 302 -18.04 12.48 6.99
N PRO A 303 -17.41 11.35 7.38
CA PRO A 303 -16.03 11.05 7.02
C PRO A 303 -15.79 11.08 5.50
N THR A 304 -14.88 11.93 5.07
CA THR A 304 -14.65 12.27 3.66
C THR A 304 -13.19 12.12 3.29
N LEU A 305 -12.91 11.37 2.22
CA LEU A 305 -11.58 11.32 1.60
C LEU A 305 -11.51 12.32 0.45
N ILE A 306 -10.44 13.09 0.39
CA ILE A 306 -10.18 14.04 -0.68
C ILE A 306 -8.98 13.50 -1.46
N TYR A 307 -9.26 12.86 -2.60
CA TYR A 307 -8.25 12.29 -3.46
C TYR A 307 -7.61 13.36 -4.35
N CYS A 308 -6.29 13.34 -4.37
CA CYS A 308 -5.43 14.15 -5.22
C CYS A 308 -4.46 13.24 -5.98
N GLN A 309 -4.19 13.57 -7.24
CA GLN A 309 -3.33 12.80 -8.14
C GLN A 309 -1.87 12.66 -7.68
N ALA A 310 -1.36 13.62 -6.90
CA ALA A 310 0.04 13.69 -6.51
C ALA A 310 0.23 14.48 -5.20
N PRO A 311 1.34 14.26 -4.45
CA PRO A 311 1.63 14.98 -3.22
C PRO A 311 1.62 16.50 -3.38
N ALA A 312 2.14 17.03 -4.50
CA ALA A 312 2.10 18.46 -4.78
C ALA A 312 0.66 19.01 -4.89
N SER A 313 -0.27 18.22 -5.45
CA SER A 313 -1.66 18.64 -5.50
C SER A 313 -2.35 18.54 -4.15
N ALA A 314 -2.05 17.49 -3.38
CA ALA A 314 -2.49 17.38 -1.99
C ALA A 314 -2.03 18.58 -1.13
N ASN A 315 -0.79 19.07 -1.32
CA ASN A 315 -0.31 20.27 -0.63
C ASN A 315 -1.10 21.52 -1.00
N ARG A 316 -1.38 21.75 -2.29
CA ARG A 316 -2.19 22.90 -2.72
C ARG A 316 -3.62 22.84 -2.18
N VAL A 317 -4.23 21.65 -2.21
CA VAL A 317 -5.54 21.42 -1.61
C VAL A 317 -5.49 21.72 -0.11
N ALA A 318 -4.46 21.27 0.59
CA ALA A 318 -4.28 21.60 2.00
C ALA A 318 -4.18 23.11 2.23
N GLU A 319 -3.45 23.85 1.40
CA GLU A 319 -3.34 25.32 1.49
C GLU A 319 -4.71 25.99 1.34
N TYR A 320 -5.51 25.61 0.34
CA TYR A 320 -6.88 26.13 0.19
C TYR A 320 -7.76 25.82 1.41
N LEU A 321 -7.66 24.61 1.97
CA LEU A 321 -8.47 24.26 3.13
C LEU A 321 -8.02 24.98 4.40
N ILE A 322 -6.71 25.16 4.59
CA ILE A 322 -6.15 25.87 5.74
C ILE A 322 -6.53 27.36 5.70
N GLN A 323 -6.48 27.98 4.53
CA GLN A 323 -6.71 29.42 4.37
C GLN A 323 -8.18 29.78 4.24
N ASP A 324 -8.94 29.03 3.42
CA ASP A 324 -10.23 29.50 2.93
C ASP A 324 -11.42 28.66 3.41
N ALA A 325 -11.22 27.44 3.94
CA ALA A 325 -12.37 26.60 4.31
C ALA A 325 -13.14 27.11 5.54
N GLY A 326 -12.55 27.97 6.36
CA GLY A 326 -13.17 28.50 7.58
C GLY A 326 -13.29 27.46 8.69
N LEU A 327 -12.33 26.53 8.75
CA LEU A 327 -12.29 25.46 9.75
C LEU A 327 -11.72 25.97 11.07
N THR A 328 -12.23 25.44 12.17
CA THR A 328 -11.75 25.76 13.52
C THR A 328 -10.79 24.71 14.04
N PRO A 329 -9.82 25.07 14.90
CA PRO A 329 -8.94 24.11 15.55
C PRO A 329 -9.72 23.03 16.32
N VAL A 330 -9.26 21.79 16.24
CA VAL A 330 -9.83 20.64 16.96
C VAL A 330 -8.98 20.35 18.21
N PRO A 331 -9.52 20.47 19.45
CA PRO A 331 -8.75 20.32 20.68
C PRO A 331 -7.93 19.03 20.76
N GLU A 332 -8.52 17.91 20.35
CA GLU A 332 -7.93 16.56 20.39
C GLU A 332 -6.73 16.40 19.45
N THR A 333 -6.58 17.28 18.45
CA THR A 333 -5.47 17.22 17.49
C THR A 333 -4.34 18.22 17.78
N GLN A 334 -4.49 19.07 18.81
CA GLN A 334 -3.49 20.11 19.09
C GLN A 334 -2.16 19.53 19.56
N GLU A 335 -2.18 18.45 20.35
CA GLU A 335 -0.93 17.84 20.82
C GLU A 335 -0.11 17.22 19.68
N ILE A 336 -0.76 16.53 18.73
CA ILE A 336 -0.07 16.00 17.55
C ILE A 336 0.44 17.13 16.65
N ALA A 337 -0.34 18.20 16.44
CA ALA A 337 0.10 19.35 15.65
C ALA A 337 1.35 19.99 16.24
N ALA A 338 1.37 20.19 17.57
CA ALA A 338 2.52 20.74 18.29
C ALA A 338 3.73 19.79 18.21
N TRP A 339 3.51 18.48 18.34
CA TRP A 339 4.56 17.47 18.22
C TRP A 339 5.18 17.47 16.82
N ILE A 340 4.37 17.47 15.75
CA ILE A 340 4.85 17.53 14.36
C ILE A 340 5.61 18.83 14.12
N SER A 341 5.08 19.96 14.61
CA SER A 341 5.73 21.27 14.46
C SER A 341 7.13 21.30 15.08
N LYS A 342 7.30 20.65 16.25
CA LYS A 342 8.58 20.56 16.97
C LYS A 342 9.56 19.59 16.32
N HIS A 343 9.09 18.43 15.84
CA HIS A 343 9.95 17.33 15.39
C HIS A 343 10.19 17.29 13.88
N TYR A 344 9.44 18.09 13.11
CA TYR A 344 9.63 18.26 11.67
C TYR A 344 9.82 19.75 11.35
N HIS A 345 8.74 20.50 11.27
CA HIS A 345 8.77 21.95 11.04
C HIS A 345 7.36 22.57 11.24
N PRO A 346 7.22 23.77 11.83
CA PRO A 346 5.91 24.42 12.04
C PRO A 346 5.22 24.86 10.74
N GLU A 347 5.98 25.23 9.72
CA GLU A 347 5.43 25.63 8.41
C GLU A 347 4.99 24.43 7.54
N TRP A 348 5.12 23.20 8.02
CA TRP A 348 4.69 22.04 7.28
C TRP A 348 3.16 21.95 7.24
N ASN A 349 2.58 21.78 6.04
CA ASN A 349 1.11 21.75 5.90
C ASN A 349 0.47 20.58 6.66
N VAL A 350 1.20 19.49 6.92
CA VAL A 350 0.71 18.38 7.75
C VAL A 350 0.44 18.84 9.19
N ALA A 351 1.31 19.67 9.76
CA ALA A 351 1.13 20.19 11.11
C ALA A 351 -0.03 21.19 11.19
N LYS A 352 -0.12 22.09 10.22
CA LYS A 352 -1.19 23.10 10.12
C LYS A 352 -2.56 22.47 9.86
N ALA A 353 -2.64 21.51 8.93
CA ALA A 353 -3.89 20.85 8.58
C ALA A 353 -4.44 19.99 9.72
N ILE A 354 -3.58 19.22 10.42
CA ILE A 354 -4.05 18.34 11.49
C ILE A 354 -4.59 19.14 12.68
N ALA A 355 -4.03 20.32 12.96
CA ALA A 355 -4.57 21.25 13.96
C ALA A 355 -6.02 21.66 13.67
N LEU A 356 -6.42 21.69 12.39
CA LEU A 356 -7.77 22.01 11.92
C LEU A 356 -8.65 20.76 11.70
N GLY A 357 -8.19 19.58 12.15
CA GLY A 357 -8.92 18.33 11.99
C GLY A 357 -8.88 17.75 10.56
N ILE A 358 -7.85 18.09 9.78
CA ILE A 358 -7.60 17.53 8.44
C ILE A 358 -6.33 16.69 8.46
N GLY A 359 -6.46 15.41 8.10
CA GLY A 359 -5.33 14.53 7.85
C GLY A 359 -4.72 14.73 6.46
N ILE A 360 -3.41 14.56 6.33
CA ILE A 360 -2.74 14.44 5.03
C ILE A 360 -2.06 13.07 4.96
N HIS A 361 -2.37 12.30 3.92
CA HIS A 361 -1.87 10.95 3.72
C HIS A 361 -1.32 10.76 2.30
N HIS A 362 0.00 10.87 2.17
CA HIS A 362 0.71 10.56 0.94
C HIS A 362 2.11 10.04 1.25
N GLY A 363 2.82 9.51 0.25
CA GLY A 363 4.16 8.96 0.44
C GLY A 363 5.16 9.86 1.18
N GLY A 364 5.13 11.18 0.98
CA GLY A 364 6.06 12.08 1.69
C GLY A 364 5.86 12.20 3.22
N VAL A 365 4.77 11.69 3.79
CA VAL A 365 4.52 11.73 5.25
C VAL A 365 5.17 10.49 5.89
N PRO A 366 5.84 10.58 7.05
CA PRO A 366 6.36 9.43 7.79
C PRO A 366 5.28 8.37 8.11
N ARG A 367 5.66 7.08 8.18
CA ARG A 367 4.68 5.99 8.21
C ARG A 367 3.88 5.98 9.50
N ALA A 368 4.54 6.13 10.66
CA ALA A 368 3.84 6.19 11.94
C ALA A 368 2.82 7.33 12.01
N LEU A 369 3.12 8.49 11.39
CA LEU A 369 2.18 9.61 11.29
C LEU A 369 0.99 9.29 10.37
N GLN A 370 1.23 8.68 9.21
CA GLN A 370 0.15 8.23 8.32
C GLN A 370 -0.82 7.27 9.04
N GLN A 371 -0.29 6.28 9.76
CA GLN A 371 -1.09 5.31 10.51
C GLN A 371 -1.90 5.98 11.62
N TYR A 372 -1.31 6.92 12.34
CA TYR A 372 -2.01 7.63 13.40
C TYR A 372 -3.09 8.57 12.84
N ILE A 373 -2.86 9.23 11.71
CA ILE A 373 -3.89 10.02 11.01
C ILE A 373 -5.09 9.14 10.61
N VAL A 374 -4.83 7.93 10.10
CA VAL A 374 -5.88 6.96 9.76
C VAL A 374 -6.64 6.49 10.99
N LYS A 375 -5.94 6.25 12.12
CA LYS A 375 -6.56 5.97 13.42
C LYS A 375 -7.54 7.08 13.81
N LEU A 376 -7.08 8.34 13.83
CA LEU A 376 -7.91 9.49 14.18
C LEU A 376 -9.16 9.61 13.27
N PHE A 377 -9.02 9.28 11.98
CA PHE A 377 -10.14 9.31 11.04
C PHE A 377 -11.15 8.20 11.30
N ASN A 378 -10.68 6.97 11.53
CA ASN A 378 -11.54 5.83 11.82
C ASN A 378 -12.26 5.95 13.18
N GLU A 379 -11.61 6.60 14.17
CA GLU A 379 -12.18 6.95 15.48
C GLU A 379 -13.13 8.17 15.40
N GLY A 380 -13.17 8.87 14.26
CA GLY A 380 -14.04 10.03 14.06
C GLY A 380 -13.53 11.34 14.67
N VAL A 381 -12.30 11.36 15.22
CA VAL A 381 -11.63 12.56 15.75
C VAL A 381 -11.38 13.57 14.63
N ILE A 382 -10.97 13.08 13.46
CA ILE A 382 -10.88 13.89 12.25
C ILE A 382 -11.88 13.38 11.21
N LYS A 383 -12.46 14.30 10.44
CA LYS A 383 -13.51 13.98 9.46
C LYS A 383 -13.01 13.95 8.03
N ARG A 384 -11.80 14.45 7.77
CA ARG A 384 -11.30 14.69 6.42
C ARG A 384 -9.86 14.23 6.30
N ILE A 385 -9.55 13.48 5.25
CA ILE A 385 -8.17 13.17 4.86
C ILE A 385 -7.95 13.59 3.42
N ILE A 386 -6.93 14.41 3.18
CA ILE A 386 -6.37 14.66 1.85
C ILE A 386 -5.37 13.56 1.54
N CYS A 387 -5.49 12.90 0.39
CA CYS A 387 -4.73 11.70 0.08
C CYS A 387 -4.31 11.57 -1.38
N THR A 388 -3.39 10.64 -1.63
CA THR A 388 -3.05 10.17 -2.99
C THR A 388 -3.35 8.67 -3.13
N SER A 389 -2.96 8.07 -4.26
CA SER A 389 -3.14 6.62 -4.54
C SER A 389 -2.66 5.70 -3.42
N THR A 390 -1.65 6.11 -2.65
CA THR A 390 -1.12 5.36 -1.49
C THR A 390 -2.14 5.04 -0.40
N MET A 391 -3.26 5.77 -0.32
CA MET A 391 -4.35 5.47 0.63
C MET A 391 -5.46 4.63 0.00
N ILE A 392 -5.59 4.72 -1.32
CA ILE A 392 -6.58 3.97 -2.10
C ILE A 392 -6.13 2.51 -2.25
N GLU A 393 -4.83 2.28 -2.21
CA GLU A 393 -4.22 0.96 -2.20
C GLU A 393 -3.98 0.52 -0.75
N GLY A 394 -4.92 -0.25 -0.21
CA GLY A 394 -4.62 -1.03 0.99
C GLY A 394 -4.59 -0.31 2.34
N VAL A 395 -5.39 0.76 2.49
CA VAL A 395 -5.70 1.35 3.79
C VAL A 395 -7.18 1.14 4.15
N ASN A 396 -7.47 0.52 5.28
CA ASN A 396 -8.82 0.31 5.79
C ASN A 396 -9.35 1.60 6.43
N THR A 397 -9.94 2.46 5.60
CA THR A 397 -10.66 3.67 6.03
C THR A 397 -12.17 3.46 5.99
N SER A 398 -12.89 3.98 6.98
CA SER A 398 -14.37 4.01 6.97
C SER A 398 -14.90 5.35 6.47
N ALA A 399 -14.79 5.61 5.17
CA ALA A 399 -15.30 6.85 4.57
C ALA A 399 -16.73 6.66 4.03
N GLU A 400 -17.60 7.66 4.24
CA GLU A 400 -18.88 7.73 3.54
C GLU A 400 -18.67 8.38 2.17
N ASN A 401 -17.86 9.45 2.14
CA ASN A 401 -17.70 10.28 0.96
C ASN A 401 -16.28 10.20 0.39
N VAL A 402 -16.18 10.32 -0.93
CA VAL A 402 -14.92 10.51 -1.64
C VAL A 402 -15.06 11.71 -2.58
N ILE A 403 -14.18 12.69 -2.46
CA ILE A 403 -14.04 13.80 -3.40
C ILE A 403 -12.82 13.51 -4.26
N ILE A 404 -13.00 13.38 -5.57
CA ILE A 404 -11.89 13.29 -6.54
C ILE A 404 -11.63 14.69 -7.08
N TYR A 405 -10.58 15.33 -6.54
CA TYR A 405 -10.25 16.73 -6.86
C TYR A 405 -9.63 16.88 -8.26
N ASP A 406 -8.67 16.02 -8.61
CA ASP A 406 -8.00 16.01 -9.92
C ASP A 406 -7.54 14.59 -10.33
N ARG A 407 -7.22 14.43 -11.62
CA ARG A 407 -6.88 13.13 -12.23
C ARG A 407 -5.61 13.07 -13.07
N ARG A 408 -4.98 14.21 -13.36
CA ARG A 408 -3.96 14.35 -14.40
C ARG A 408 -2.53 14.13 -13.87
N LEU A 409 -1.96 12.97 -14.16
CA LEU A 409 -0.55 12.68 -13.97
C LEU A 409 0.27 13.21 -15.15
N LYS A 410 0.95 14.35 -14.96
CA LYS A 410 1.75 15.05 -16.00
C LYS A 410 0.91 15.33 -17.25
N THR A 411 1.08 14.55 -18.31
CA THR A 411 0.35 14.67 -19.59
C THR A 411 -0.88 13.76 -19.67
N SER A 412 -0.95 12.71 -18.84
CA SER A 412 -1.97 11.65 -18.85
C SER A 412 -3.03 11.84 -17.75
N THR A 413 -4.21 11.24 -17.89
CA THR A 413 -5.19 11.10 -16.81
C THR A 413 -5.11 9.70 -16.21
N PHE A 414 -5.45 9.52 -14.93
CA PHE A 414 -5.60 8.17 -14.39
C PHE A 414 -6.67 7.40 -15.20
N ASP A 415 -6.50 6.09 -15.26
CA ASP A 415 -7.35 5.17 -16.00
C ASP A 415 -8.66 4.84 -15.25
N TYR A 416 -9.57 4.16 -15.94
CA TYR A 416 -10.84 3.74 -15.35
C TYR A 416 -10.66 2.77 -14.17
N PHE A 417 -9.60 1.97 -14.19
CA PHE A 417 -9.24 1.08 -13.10
C PHE A 417 -8.93 1.85 -11.80
N THR A 418 -8.05 2.85 -11.88
CA THR A 418 -7.71 3.73 -10.75
C THR A 418 -8.94 4.45 -10.24
N TYR A 419 -9.78 4.95 -11.15
CA TYR A 419 -11.07 5.57 -10.80
C TYR A 419 -11.97 4.67 -9.97
N LYS A 420 -12.15 3.41 -10.39
CA LYS A 420 -12.99 2.44 -9.67
C LYS A 420 -12.42 2.12 -8.30
N ASN A 421 -11.10 1.99 -8.17
CA ASN A 421 -10.47 1.78 -6.87
C ASN A 421 -10.67 2.96 -5.92
N ILE A 422 -10.58 4.20 -6.41
CA ILE A 422 -10.85 5.39 -5.61
C ILE A 422 -12.32 5.44 -5.19
N SER A 423 -13.21 5.25 -6.16
CA SER A 423 -14.66 5.31 -5.93
C SER A 423 -15.14 4.20 -4.99
N GLY A 424 -14.52 3.02 -5.04
CA GLY A 424 -14.80 1.88 -4.16
C GLY A 424 -14.36 2.08 -2.70
N ARG A 425 -13.77 3.23 -2.36
CA ARG A 425 -13.51 3.64 -0.96
C ARG A 425 -14.68 4.41 -0.35
N ALA A 426 -15.68 4.79 -1.14
CA ALA A 426 -16.91 5.40 -0.64
C ALA A 426 -17.87 4.32 -0.14
N GLY A 427 -18.45 4.54 1.03
CA GLY A 427 -19.34 3.58 1.67
C GLY A 427 -18.60 2.51 2.44
N ARG A 428 -19.30 1.88 3.39
CA ARG A 428 -18.77 0.82 4.23
C ARG A 428 -19.89 -0.10 4.68
N MET A 429 -19.77 -1.39 4.40
CA MET A 429 -20.74 -2.40 4.84
C MET A 429 -21.05 -2.25 6.34
N ASN A 430 -22.33 -2.31 6.71
CA ASN A 430 -22.87 -2.12 8.06
C ASN A 430 -22.66 -0.75 8.71
N LYS A 431 -22.09 0.25 8.01
CA LYS A 431 -21.88 1.61 8.55
C LYS A 431 -22.41 2.70 7.62
N TYR A 432 -22.04 2.65 6.35
CA TYR A 432 -22.46 3.57 5.29
C TYR A 432 -22.94 2.74 4.09
N PHE A 433 -24.24 2.51 4.00
CA PHE A 433 -24.85 1.67 2.95
C PHE A 433 -24.71 2.30 1.56
N ILE A 434 -24.77 3.63 1.50
CA ILE A 434 -24.65 4.43 0.28
C ILE A 434 -23.41 5.33 0.38
N GLY A 435 -22.40 5.03 -0.41
CA GLY A 435 -21.21 5.88 -0.56
C GLY A 435 -21.45 7.00 -1.58
N LYS A 436 -20.91 8.20 -1.33
CA LYS A 436 -21.02 9.33 -2.25
C LYS A 436 -19.67 9.69 -2.86
N VAL A 437 -19.60 9.77 -4.18
CA VAL A 437 -18.41 10.12 -4.94
C VAL A 437 -18.64 11.45 -5.66
N PHE A 438 -17.87 12.46 -5.31
CA PHE A 438 -17.92 13.79 -5.91
C PHE A 438 -16.75 13.97 -6.87
N MET A 439 -17.05 13.92 -8.17
CA MET A 439 -16.10 14.03 -9.26
C MET A 439 -16.01 15.47 -9.74
N LEU A 440 -14.92 16.16 -9.39
CA LEU A 440 -14.76 17.55 -9.84
C LEU A 440 -14.40 17.64 -11.32
N GLU A 441 -13.73 16.64 -11.89
CA GLU A 441 -13.40 16.55 -13.32
C GLU A 441 -14.14 15.37 -14.00
N ALA A 442 -14.37 15.46 -15.32
CA ALA A 442 -15.23 14.53 -16.08
C ALA A 442 -14.69 13.08 -16.11
N PRO A 443 -15.45 12.02 -15.72
CA PRO A 443 -14.98 10.64 -15.50
C PRO A 443 -14.15 10.05 -16.66
N PRO A 444 -13.17 9.16 -16.38
CA PRO A 444 -12.38 8.55 -17.45
C PRO A 444 -13.25 7.61 -18.28
N ILE A 445 -12.83 7.35 -19.52
CA ILE A 445 -13.51 6.42 -20.42
C ILE A 445 -13.38 5.01 -19.84
N GLU A 446 -14.51 4.29 -19.77
CA GLU A 446 -14.54 2.90 -19.34
C GLU A 446 -13.72 2.03 -20.28
N GLN A 447 -12.74 1.33 -19.70
CA GLN A 447 -11.85 0.43 -20.41
C GLN A 447 -11.62 -0.81 -19.55
N GLY A 448 -11.57 -1.95 -20.22
CA GLY A 448 -11.23 -3.20 -19.57
C GLY A 448 -9.74 -3.29 -19.25
N LEU A 449 -9.42 -3.90 -18.11
CA LEU A 449 -8.06 -4.29 -17.74
C LEU A 449 -7.86 -5.78 -17.99
N THR A 450 -6.92 -6.08 -18.88
CA THR A 450 -6.31 -7.40 -19.00
C THR A 450 -4.95 -7.33 -18.31
N VAL A 451 -4.64 -8.35 -17.50
CA VAL A 451 -3.38 -8.47 -16.80
C VAL A 451 -2.55 -9.55 -17.45
N GLU A 452 -1.31 -9.24 -17.80
CA GLU A 452 -0.38 -10.19 -18.40
C GLU A 452 0.68 -10.66 -17.41
N TYR A 453 0.83 -11.98 -17.27
CA TYR A 453 1.94 -12.57 -16.52
C TYR A 453 3.17 -12.75 -17.44
N PRO A 454 4.25 -11.98 -17.25
CA PRO A 454 5.32 -11.84 -18.25
C PRO A 454 6.23 -13.06 -18.38
N ILE A 455 6.27 -13.96 -17.40
CA ILE A 455 7.09 -15.19 -17.50
C ILE A 455 6.43 -16.19 -18.45
N GLY A 456 5.09 -16.26 -18.45
CA GLY A 456 4.34 -17.14 -19.34
C GLY A 456 4.21 -16.62 -20.78
N HIS A 457 4.49 -15.34 -21.01
CA HIS A 457 4.52 -14.75 -22.35
C HIS A 457 5.77 -13.87 -22.50
N GLN A 458 6.82 -14.46 -23.08
CA GLN A 458 8.10 -13.79 -23.32
C GLN A 458 8.22 -13.37 -24.78
N ASP A 459 8.69 -12.15 -24.99
CA ASP A 459 8.84 -11.51 -26.28
C ASP A 459 10.13 -10.68 -26.37
N GLU A 460 10.31 -9.92 -27.46
CA GLU A 460 11.47 -9.05 -27.67
C GLU A 460 11.52 -7.89 -26.67
N THR A 461 10.38 -7.50 -26.07
CA THR A 461 10.27 -6.38 -25.13
C THR A 461 10.46 -6.79 -23.68
N SER A 462 10.46 -8.09 -23.40
CA SER A 462 10.60 -8.66 -22.07
C SER A 462 11.88 -8.15 -21.39
N PRO A 463 11.80 -7.65 -20.14
CA PRO A 463 12.95 -7.08 -19.43
C PRO A 463 14.07 -8.09 -19.24
N ILE A 464 15.31 -7.72 -19.60
CA ILE A 464 16.45 -8.64 -19.48
C ILE A 464 16.67 -9.10 -18.03
N GLY A 465 16.47 -8.20 -17.05
CA GLY A 465 16.60 -8.52 -15.63
C GLY A 465 15.60 -9.57 -15.12
N LEU A 466 14.43 -9.70 -15.76
CA LEU A 466 13.49 -10.79 -15.51
C LEU A 466 14.08 -12.11 -16.01
N LEU A 467 14.51 -12.13 -17.27
CA LEU A 467 15.02 -13.32 -17.96
C LEU A 467 16.28 -13.89 -17.29
N MET A 468 17.16 -13.02 -16.77
CA MET A 468 18.42 -13.41 -16.09
C MET A 468 18.23 -14.29 -14.85
N GLN A 469 17.00 -14.40 -14.33
CA GLN A 469 16.68 -15.09 -13.08
C GLN A 469 15.77 -16.30 -13.28
N LEU A 470 15.40 -16.58 -14.54
CA LEU A 470 14.61 -17.75 -14.89
C LEU A 470 15.53 -18.94 -15.16
N GLU A 471 15.11 -20.13 -14.74
CA GLU A 471 15.78 -21.36 -15.12
C GLU A 471 15.64 -21.63 -16.63
N ASN A 472 16.61 -22.31 -17.23
CA ASN A 472 16.69 -22.52 -18.68
C ASN A 472 15.44 -23.17 -19.30
N GLU A 473 14.70 -23.97 -18.53
CA GLU A 473 13.47 -24.63 -18.93
C GLU A 473 12.26 -23.69 -19.04
N TYR A 474 12.30 -22.55 -18.34
CA TYR A 474 11.28 -21.50 -18.40
C TYR A 474 11.63 -20.40 -19.41
N LEU A 475 12.78 -20.48 -20.08
CA LEU A 475 13.18 -19.51 -21.10
C LEU A 475 12.76 -19.97 -22.51
N THR A 476 12.15 -19.06 -23.26
CA THR A 476 11.94 -19.29 -24.70
C THR A 476 13.29 -19.26 -25.44
N ASP A 477 13.34 -19.87 -26.64
CA ASP A 477 14.56 -19.87 -27.46
C ASP A 477 15.04 -18.46 -27.81
N MET A 478 14.09 -17.54 -28.05
CA MET A 478 14.36 -16.11 -28.27
C MET A 478 15.00 -15.46 -27.04
N SER A 479 14.39 -15.63 -25.86
CA SER A 479 14.91 -15.10 -24.60
C SER A 479 16.30 -15.64 -24.29
N ARG A 480 16.55 -16.93 -24.57
CA ARG A 480 17.85 -17.56 -24.40
C ARG A 480 18.92 -16.93 -25.31
N GLY A 481 18.58 -16.64 -26.57
CA GLY A 481 19.46 -15.92 -27.49
C GLY A 481 19.79 -14.50 -26.99
N ARG A 482 18.78 -13.74 -26.53
CA ARG A 482 18.97 -12.39 -25.96
C ARG A 482 19.89 -12.39 -24.73
N LEU A 483 19.78 -13.40 -23.87
CA LEU A 483 20.67 -13.56 -22.71
C LEU A 483 22.11 -13.88 -23.13
N GLN A 484 22.31 -14.76 -24.13
CA GLN A 484 23.65 -15.04 -24.65
C GLN A 484 24.34 -13.80 -25.19
N GLU A 485 23.61 -12.94 -25.90
CA GLU A 485 24.13 -11.64 -26.38
C GLU A 485 24.45 -10.69 -25.22
N ALA A 486 23.56 -10.59 -24.23
CA ALA A 486 23.77 -9.76 -23.04
C ALA A 486 24.99 -10.20 -22.22
N TYR A 487 25.25 -11.51 -22.14
CA TYR A 487 26.40 -12.09 -21.44
C TYR A 487 27.69 -12.08 -22.26
N ALA A 488 27.66 -11.74 -23.55
CA ALA A 488 28.86 -11.65 -24.39
C ALA A 488 29.77 -10.43 -24.06
N ASN A 489 29.57 -9.81 -22.90
CA ASN A 489 30.30 -8.65 -22.45
C ASN A 489 31.62 -9.03 -21.76
N PRO A 490 32.78 -8.52 -22.23
CA PRO A 490 34.07 -8.86 -21.64
C PRO A 490 34.42 -8.06 -20.37
N VAL A 491 33.65 -7.03 -20.00
CA VAL A 491 34.00 -6.09 -18.91
C VAL A 491 33.54 -6.60 -17.54
N LEU A 492 32.39 -7.26 -17.48
CA LEU A 492 31.78 -7.76 -16.24
C LEU A 492 31.40 -9.23 -16.41
N SER A 493 31.57 -10.00 -15.34
CA SER A 493 31.14 -11.39 -15.32
C SER A 493 29.60 -11.50 -15.39
N PRO A 494 29.07 -12.61 -15.95
CA PRO A 494 27.62 -12.86 -15.92
C PRO A 494 27.03 -12.86 -14.52
N ALA A 495 27.78 -13.31 -13.51
CA ALA A 495 27.35 -13.33 -12.11
C ALA A 495 27.06 -11.91 -11.59
N THR A 496 27.99 -10.97 -11.80
CA THR A 496 27.82 -9.56 -11.41
C THR A 496 26.63 -8.92 -12.09
N LEU A 497 26.43 -9.19 -13.38
CA LEU A 497 25.28 -8.69 -14.13
C LEU A 497 23.95 -9.21 -13.54
N ILE A 498 23.88 -10.50 -13.19
CA ILE A 498 22.68 -11.14 -12.61
C ILE A 498 22.36 -10.57 -11.23
N GLU A 499 23.36 -10.36 -10.38
CA GLU A 499 23.17 -9.78 -9.05
C GLU A 499 22.74 -8.31 -9.09
N ASN A 500 23.04 -7.61 -10.18
CA ASN A 500 22.70 -6.21 -10.42
C ASN A 500 21.56 -6.03 -11.44
N ARG A 501 20.71 -7.06 -11.65
CA ARG A 501 19.61 -7.08 -12.64
C ARG A 501 18.68 -5.86 -12.67
N HIS A 502 18.59 -5.14 -11.56
CA HIS A 502 17.74 -3.95 -11.38
C HIS A 502 18.35 -2.68 -12.03
N ILE A 503 19.61 -2.75 -12.46
CA ILE A 503 20.35 -1.70 -13.14
C ILE A 503 20.57 -2.11 -14.61
N PRO A 504 20.29 -1.24 -15.59
CA PRO A 504 20.60 -1.51 -16.99
C PRO A 504 22.08 -1.88 -17.20
N ILE A 505 22.33 -2.90 -18.03
CA ILE A 505 23.69 -3.43 -18.27
C ILE A 505 24.63 -2.33 -18.75
N GLU A 506 24.16 -1.40 -19.59
CA GLU A 506 24.97 -0.30 -20.11
C GLU A 506 25.52 0.59 -19.00
N ARG A 507 24.72 0.84 -17.95
CA ARG A 507 25.12 1.64 -16.79
C ARG A 507 26.11 0.92 -15.90
N GLN A 508 25.91 -0.38 -15.69
CA GLN A 508 26.88 -1.20 -14.95
C GLN A 508 28.25 -1.19 -15.65
N VAL A 509 28.25 -1.31 -16.97
CA VAL A 509 29.47 -1.28 -17.81
C VAL A 509 30.12 0.09 -17.83
N GLU A 510 29.32 1.17 -17.83
CA GLU A 510 29.82 2.55 -17.72
C GLU A 510 30.59 2.73 -16.40
N VAL A 511 30.01 2.32 -15.26
CA VAL A 511 30.69 2.33 -13.95
C VAL A 511 31.97 1.50 -13.98
N ALA A 512 31.91 0.26 -14.48
CA ALA A 512 33.07 -0.61 -14.57
C ALA A 512 34.21 0.01 -15.40
N LYS A 513 33.88 0.62 -16.54
CA LYS A 513 34.86 1.32 -17.39
C LYS A 513 35.46 2.54 -16.71
N THR A 514 34.67 3.30 -15.94
CA THR A 514 35.20 4.42 -15.14
C THR A 514 36.22 3.92 -14.12
N ILE A 515 35.88 2.86 -13.38
CA ILE A 515 36.81 2.25 -12.40
C ILE A 515 38.10 1.77 -13.09
N ILE A 516 37.99 1.15 -14.28
CA ILE A 516 39.14 0.69 -15.07
C ILE A 516 39.98 1.85 -15.61
N THR A 517 39.35 2.96 -16.01
CA THR A 517 40.07 4.12 -16.54
C THR A 517 40.84 4.84 -15.43
N ASP A 518 40.23 4.95 -14.25
CA ASP A 518 40.77 5.65 -13.09
C ASP A 518 41.54 4.72 -12.14
N LEU A 519 41.83 3.48 -12.57
CA LEU A 519 42.38 2.40 -11.74
C LEU A 519 43.63 2.77 -10.91
N PRO A 520 44.56 3.63 -11.38
CA PRO A 520 45.67 4.13 -10.57
C PRO A 520 45.24 4.80 -9.26
N ASP A 521 44.11 5.51 -9.24
CA ASP A 521 43.60 6.23 -8.07
C ASP A 521 42.37 5.54 -7.45
N SER A 522 41.53 4.89 -8.26
CA SER A 522 40.24 4.32 -7.85
C SER A 522 40.38 3.14 -6.89
N HIS A 523 41.46 2.35 -6.99
CA HIS A 523 41.68 1.22 -6.09
C HIS A 523 41.88 1.66 -4.62
N GLU A 524 42.57 2.77 -4.36
CA GLU A 524 42.69 3.33 -3.00
C GLU A 524 41.37 3.99 -2.54
N LEU A 525 40.64 4.62 -3.47
CA LEU A 525 39.37 5.28 -3.20
C LEU A 525 38.21 4.29 -2.97
N LEU A 526 38.33 3.04 -3.42
CA LEU A 526 37.34 1.98 -3.27
C LEU A 526 37.78 0.87 -2.31
N GLY A 527 39.06 0.74 -1.96
CA GLY A 527 39.60 -0.32 -1.09
C GLY A 527 39.30 -0.18 0.41
N TRP A 528 38.23 0.53 0.80
CA TRP A 528 37.88 0.78 2.20
C TRP A 528 36.83 -0.19 2.74
N LYS A 529 36.76 -0.29 4.07
CA LYS A 529 35.78 -1.10 4.82
C LYS A 529 35.19 -0.26 5.94
N GLY A 530 33.89 -0.37 6.17
CA GLY A 530 33.20 0.42 7.21
C GLY A 530 32.71 1.77 6.70
N ILE A 531 33.22 2.88 7.23
CA ILE A 531 32.77 4.24 6.89
C ILE A 531 33.80 4.92 5.98
N PRO A 532 33.40 5.50 4.83
CA PRO A 532 34.33 6.15 3.92
C PRO A 532 34.81 7.52 4.43
N GLU A 533 36.07 7.82 4.12
CA GLU A 533 36.66 9.16 4.22
C GLU A 533 36.03 10.13 3.21
N PRO A 534 36.14 11.46 3.38
CA PRO A 534 35.50 12.44 2.50
C PRO A 534 35.79 12.27 1.00
N ASN A 535 37.04 11.96 0.63
CA ASN A 535 37.42 11.74 -0.77
C ASN A 535 36.84 10.44 -1.33
N GLN A 536 36.80 9.38 -0.50
CA GLN A 536 36.20 8.10 -0.86
C GLN A 536 34.69 8.24 -1.06
N LEU A 537 34.01 8.99 -0.18
CA LEU A 537 32.58 9.27 -0.32
C LEU A 537 32.28 10.10 -1.58
N ASN A 538 33.10 11.11 -1.89
CA ASN A 538 32.92 11.89 -3.11
C ASN A 538 33.05 11.01 -4.36
N TYR A 539 34.08 10.16 -4.42
CA TYR A 539 34.26 9.24 -5.55
C TYR A 539 33.12 8.22 -5.65
N LEU A 540 32.68 7.64 -4.54
CA LEU A 540 31.49 6.78 -4.50
C LEU A 540 30.25 7.50 -5.04
N CYS A 541 30.03 8.76 -4.64
CA CYS A 541 28.93 9.58 -5.13
C CYS A 541 29.04 9.91 -6.63
N GLU A 542 30.25 10.00 -7.20
CA GLU A 542 30.45 10.12 -8.65
C GLU A 542 29.98 8.87 -9.37
N LEU A 543 30.34 7.68 -8.89
CA LEU A 543 29.88 6.41 -9.45
C LEU A 543 28.36 6.25 -9.33
N VAL A 544 27.77 6.63 -8.19
CA VAL A 544 26.31 6.68 -8.02
C VAL A 544 25.68 7.65 -9.01
N TYR A 545 26.30 8.82 -9.26
CA TYR A 545 25.79 9.78 -10.22
C TYR A 545 25.83 9.24 -11.66
N ILE A 546 26.75 8.35 -12.01
CA ILE A 546 26.76 7.64 -13.30
C ILE A 546 25.54 6.71 -13.41
N LEU A 547 25.22 5.97 -12.34
CA LEU A 547 24.06 5.09 -12.29
C LEU A 547 22.74 5.88 -12.37
N GLU A 548 22.62 6.93 -11.55
CA GLU A 548 21.34 7.58 -11.24
C GLU A 548 21.13 8.96 -11.87
N GLY A 549 22.16 9.62 -12.42
CA GLY A 549 22.26 11.09 -12.53
C GLY A 549 20.99 11.89 -12.88
N LYS A 550 20.14 11.41 -13.81
CA LYS A 550 18.87 12.08 -14.15
C LYS A 550 17.80 11.98 -13.05
N ASN A 551 17.77 10.88 -12.29
CA ASN A 551 16.84 10.62 -11.20
C ASN A 551 17.16 11.48 -9.96
N LEU A 552 18.44 11.84 -9.74
CA LEU A 552 18.84 12.72 -8.64
C LEU A 552 18.30 14.16 -8.79
N MET A 553 18.08 14.61 -10.02
CA MET A 553 17.49 15.93 -10.31
C MET A 553 16.03 16.05 -9.82
N ASP A 554 15.30 14.95 -9.67
CA ASP A 554 13.95 14.96 -9.06
C ASP A 554 13.98 15.36 -7.57
N TYR A 555 15.16 15.38 -6.96
CA TYR A 555 15.44 15.82 -5.60
C TYR A 555 16.24 17.12 -5.54
N LEU A 556 16.44 17.79 -6.68
CA LEU A 556 17.27 18.99 -6.84
C LEU A 556 18.75 18.78 -6.52
N ILE A 557 19.25 17.56 -6.74
CA ILE A 557 20.66 17.22 -6.60
C ILE A 557 21.28 17.13 -8.00
N SER A 558 22.15 18.08 -8.33
CA SER A 558 22.75 18.24 -9.65
C SER A 558 24.24 17.88 -9.73
N SER A 559 24.83 17.40 -8.64
CA SER A 559 26.23 16.97 -8.59
C SER A 559 26.50 15.89 -7.53
N SER A 560 27.58 15.14 -7.72
CA SER A 560 28.09 14.17 -6.74
C SER A 560 28.45 14.85 -5.40
N SER A 561 29.02 16.06 -5.44
CA SER A 561 29.38 16.81 -4.22
C SER A 561 28.15 17.22 -3.41
N GLN A 562 27.04 17.58 -4.06
CA GLN A 562 25.78 17.83 -3.35
C GLN A 562 25.24 16.56 -2.69
N LEU A 563 25.27 15.42 -3.39
CA LEU A 563 24.87 14.13 -2.84
C LEU A 563 25.71 13.77 -1.60
N ALA A 564 27.04 13.90 -1.69
CA ALA A 564 27.96 13.67 -0.59
C ALA A 564 27.68 14.61 0.60
N TRP A 565 27.38 15.89 0.33
CA TRP A 565 26.97 16.83 1.37
C TRP A 565 25.70 16.36 2.09
N HIS A 566 24.64 15.98 1.37
CA HIS A 566 23.41 15.48 1.98
C HIS A 566 23.64 14.23 2.86
N ILE A 567 24.47 13.29 2.39
CA ILE A 567 24.82 12.09 3.15
C ILE A 567 25.57 12.48 4.44
N ASN A 568 26.52 13.41 4.35
CA ASN A 568 27.28 13.89 5.49
C ASN A 568 26.41 14.65 6.52
N GLU A 569 25.45 15.44 6.07
CA GLU A 569 24.51 16.14 6.95
C GLU A 569 23.66 15.17 7.77
N LEU A 570 23.18 14.10 7.13
CA LEU A 570 22.42 13.04 7.81
C LEU A 570 23.33 12.24 8.76
N ARG A 571 24.57 11.93 8.34
CA ARG A 571 25.56 11.20 9.13
C ARG A 571 26.01 11.96 10.38
N ASN A 572 26.20 13.27 10.25
CA ASN A 572 26.64 14.13 11.36
C ASN A 572 25.53 14.39 12.39
N GLN A 573 24.35 13.76 12.23
CA GLN A 573 23.23 13.81 13.15
C GLN A 573 22.80 15.25 13.51
N LYS A 574 22.79 16.17 12.54
CA LYS A 574 21.89 17.33 12.71
C LYS A 574 20.50 16.78 13.00
N ASN A 575 19.83 17.31 14.03
CA ASN A 575 18.50 16.83 14.35
C ASN A 575 17.61 17.06 13.13
N LEU A 576 16.72 16.12 12.79
CA LEU A 576 15.85 16.21 11.60
C LEU A 576 15.19 17.60 11.42
N PRO A 577 14.70 18.28 12.48
CA PRO A 577 14.20 19.65 12.37
C PRO A 577 15.17 20.66 11.76
N ASP A 578 16.46 20.59 12.11
CA ASP A 578 17.47 21.54 11.63
C ASP A 578 17.73 21.32 10.14
N TYR A 579 17.83 20.04 9.73
CA TYR A 579 17.98 19.65 8.33
C TYR A 579 16.79 20.09 7.46
N LEU A 580 15.58 20.04 8.01
CA LEU A 580 14.37 20.53 7.33
C LEU A 580 14.28 22.07 7.33
N SER A 581 14.69 22.73 8.42
CA SER A 581 14.72 24.19 8.53
C SER A 581 15.67 24.80 7.50
N GLU A 582 16.86 24.22 7.35
CA GLU A 582 17.84 24.64 6.33
C GLU A 582 17.27 24.56 4.91
N ALA A 583 16.41 23.57 4.63
CA ALA A 583 15.74 23.45 3.34
C ALA A 583 14.64 24.50 3.14
N VAL A 584 13.96 24.91 4.22
CA VAL A 584 12.97 25.99 4.18
C VAL A 584 13.65 27.35 4.00
N GLU A 585 14.77 27.59 4.68
CA GLU A 585 15.53 28.84 4.60
C GLU A 585 16.14 29.07 3.22
N ASN A 586 16.68 28.01 2.60
CA ASN A 586 17.33 28.06 1.29
C ASN A 586 16.41 27.76 0.10
N ARG A 587 15.08 27.78 0.30
CA ARG A 587 14.13 27.49 -0.77
C ARG A 587 14.09 28.61 -1.82
N TRP A 588 13.66 28.27 -3.04
CA TRP A 588 13.33 29.27 -4.05
C TRP A 588 12.06 30.05 -3.68
N GLU A 589 11.99 31.33 -4.06
CA GLU A 589 10.89 32.25 -3.68
C GLU A 589 9.50 31.74 -4.06
N ASN A 590 9.39 30.98 -5.14
CA ASN A 590 8.15 30.43 -5.68
C ASN A 590 7.77 29.05 -5.13
N VAL A 591 8.57 28.48 -4.21
CA VAL A 591 8.32 27.17 -3.60
C VAL A 591 7.84 27.36 -2.17
N SER A 592 6.75 26.67 -1.79
CA SER A 592 6.25 26.78 -0.42
C SER A 592 7.17 26.08 0.58
N ALA A 593 7.14 26.50 1.85
CA ALA A 593 7.91 25.82 2.90
C ALA A 593 7.57 24.33 2.97
N SER A 594 6.27 23.98 2.86
CA SER A 594 5.80 22.60 2.87
C SER A 594 6.30 21.79 1.66
N GLU A 595 6.43 22.39 0.48
CA GLU A 595 6.98 21.69 -0.70
C GLU A 595 8.46 21.36 -0.50
N SER A 596 9.24 22.28 0.06
CA SER A 596 10.66 22.09 0.36
C SER A 596 10.89 21.00 1.40
N ILE A 597 10.07 20.96 2.46
CA ILE A 597 10.08 19.90 3.49
C ILE A 597 9.75 18.54 2.86
N ASN A 598 8.67 18.48 2.07
CA ASN A 598 8.25 17.24 1.42
C ASN A 598 9.31 16.71 0.45
N LEU A 599 10.04 17.59 -0.25
CA LEU A 599 11.14 17.19 -1.12
C LEU A 599 12.28 16.52 -0.33
N ARG A 600 12.70 17.11 0.81
CA ARG A 600 13.73 16.53 1.69
C ARG A 600 13.30 15.19 2.28
N LEU A 601 12.06 15.08 2.76
CA LEU A 601 11.52 13.81 3.27
C LEU A 601 11.41 12.75 2.17
N LYS A 602 11.01 13.15 0.96
CA LYS A 602 10.98 12.28 -0.22
C LYS A 602 12.40 11.79 -0.57
N PHE A 603 13.40 12.67 -0.53
CA PHE A 603 14.81 12.31 -0.75
C PHE A 603 15.30 11.30 0.29
N ILE A 604 15.10 11.56 1.59
CA ILE A 604 15.48 10.63 2.66
C ILE A 604 14.86 9.24 2.38
N ARG A 605 13.55 9.19 2.19
CA ARG A 605 12.84 7.92 2.10
C ARG A 605 13.14 7.14 0.81
N ASN A 606 13.13 7.80 -0.34
CA ASN A 606 13.23 7.12 -1.63
C ASN A 606 14.69 6.90 -2.05
N MET A 607 15.58 7.84 -1.72
CA MET A 607 16.98 7.82 -2.14
C MET A 607 17.85 7.26 -1.03
N VAL A 608 17.89 7.90 0.15
CA VAL A 608 18.79 7.50 1.25
C VAL A 608 18.44 6.14 1.85
N CYS A 609 17.17 5.91 2.15
CA CYS A 609 16.72 4.67 2.80
C CYS A 609 16.42 3.51 1.85
N PHE A 610 16.55 3.68 0.52
CA PHE A 610 16.14 2.63 -0.42
C PHE A 610 17.05 2.52 -1.65
N ARG A 611 17.15 3.57 -2.46
CA ARG A 611 17.85 3.48 -3.75
C ARG A 611 19.39 3.50 -3.60
N LEU A 612 19.93 4.44 -2.81
CA LEU A 612 21.37 4.57 -2.60
C LEU A 612 22.02 3.30 -1.99
N PRO A 613 21.46 2.63 -0.96
CA PRO A 613 22.03 1.37 -0.48
C PRO A 613 22.14 0.32 -1.58
N GLN A 614 21.12 0.20 -2.44
CA GLN A 614 21.13 -0.73 -3.57
C GLN A 614 22.19 -0.35 -4.61
N ASP A 615 22.28 0.92 -4.98
CA ASP A 615 23.27 1.41 -5.93
C ASP A 615 24.70 1.24 -5.39
N ILE A 616 24.92 1.51 -4.09
CA ILE A 616 26.20 1.29 -3.42
C ILE A 616 26.55 -0.20 -3.41
N MET A 617 25.59 -1.10 -3.14
CA MET A 617 25.81 -2.54 -3.20
C MET A 617 26.03 -3.04 -4.63
N ALA A 618 25.46 -2.40 -5.63
CA ALA A 618 25.73 -2.71 -7.03
C ALA A 618 27.16 -2.28 -7.43
N ILE A 619 27.57 -1.08 -7.03
CA ILE A 619 28.95 -0.59 -7.20
C ILE A 619 29.92 -1.49 -6.43
N HIS A 620 29.57 -1.94 -5.22
CA HIS A 620 30.36 -2.90 -4.45
C HIS A 620 30.65 -4.17 -5.25
N LYS A 621 29.64 -4.78 -5.88
CA LYS A 621 29.82 -5.99 -6.72
C LYS A 621 30.64 -5.71 -7.98
N ILE A 622 30.40 -4.56 -8.62
CA ILE A 622 31.17 -4.14 -9.80
C ILE A 622 32.65 -3.95 -9.45
N GLN A 623 32.97 -3.29 -8.32
CA GLN A 623 34.36 -3.11 -7.92
C GLN A 623 35.01 -4.42 -7.51
N LEU A 624 34.28 -5.34 -6.87
CA LEU A 624 34.83 -6.68 -6.57
C LEU A 624 35.27 -7.38 -7.85
N ASP A 625 34.40 -7.44 -8.86
CA ASP A 625 34.68 -8.08 -10.14
C ASP A 625 35.86 -7.41 -10.87
N VAL A 626 35.84 -6.08 -10.98
CA VAL A 626 36.88 -5.32 -11.69
C VAL A 626 38.23 -5.38 -10.97
N LEU A 627 38.27 -5.14 -9.66
CA LEU A 627 39.53 -5.10 -8.91
C LEU A 627 40.13 -6.50 -8.73
N GLU A 628 39.30 -7.55 -8.59
CA GLU A 628 39.78 -8.93 -8.55
C GLU A 628 40.44 -9.34 -9.87
N GLN A 629 39.83 -9.01 -11.01
CA GLN A 629 40.42 -9.25 -12.34
C GLN A 629 41.78 -8.57 -12.53
N HIS A 630 42.04 -7.46 -11.82
CA HIS A 630 43.28 -6.68 -11.91
C HIS A 630 44.23 -6.87 -10.71
N GLY A 631 43.88 -7.72 -9.74
CA GLY A 631 44.74 -8.08 -8.60
C GLY A 631 44.90 -7.00 -7.51
N TYR A 632 43.90 -6.16 -7.30
CA TYR A 632 43.92 -5.10 -6.28
C TYR A 632 43.15 -5.48 -4.99
N GLU A 633 43.37 -4.72 -3.91
CA GLU A 633 42.62 -4.88 -2.67
C GLU A 633 41.14 -4.53 -2.85
N LEU A 634 40.28 -5.31 -2.20
CA LEU A 634 38.84 -5.26 -2.35
C LEU A 634 38.19 -4.45 -1.22
N GLY A 635 37.28 -3.55 -1.59
CA GLY A 635 36.45 -2.80 -0.65
C GLY A 635 35.26 -3.61 -0.12
N ASP A 636 34.69 -3.17 1.01
CA ASP A 636 33.42 -3.67 1.55
C ASP A 636 32.51 -2.51 1.96
N PHE A 637 31.45 -2.30 1.18
CA PHE A 637 30.51 -1.20 1.36
C PHE A 637 29.26 -1.61 2.13
N SER A 638 29.13 -2.88 2.53
CA SER A 638 27.92 -3.45 3.12
C SER A 638 27.52 -2.73 4.39
N PHE A 639 28.48 -2.47 5.28
CA PHE A 639 28.24 -1.73 6.52
C PHE A 639 27.75 -0.30 6.26
N PHE A 640 28.35 0.42 5.31
CA PHE A 640 27.95 1.78 4.99
C PHE A 640 26.55 1.82 4.36
N ALA A 641 26.25 0.89 3.46
CA ALA A 641 24.93 0.76 2.84
C ALA A 641 23.84 0.50 3.89
N GLU A 642 24.09 -0.40 4.85
CA GLU A 642 23.16 -0.70 5.96
C GLU A 642 22.95 0.53 6.87
N GLN A 643 24.03 1.26 7.21
CA GLN A 643 23.92 2.48 7.99
C GLN A 643 23.09 3.54 7.24
N LEU A 644 23.30 3.70 5.95
CA LEU A 644 22.54 4.65 5.13
C LEU A 644 21.05 4.29 5.06
N GLU A 645 20.74 3.00 4.84
CA GLU A 645 19.37 2.47 4.83
C GLU A 645 18.61 2.85 6.11
N ASN A 646 19.31 2.84 7.24
CA ASN A 646 18.78 3.11 8.57
C ASN A 646 19.05 4.53 9.08
N MET A 647 19.39 5.49 8.21
CA MET A 647 19.70 6.89 8.58
C MET A 647 20.73 7.02 9.71
N PHE A 648 21.72 6.12 9.75
CA PHE A 648 22.77 6.04 10.78
C PHE A 648 22.22 5.82 12.20
N LEU A 649 21.02 5.23 12.29
CA LEU A 649 20.41 4.73 13.52
C LEU A 649 20.51 3.20 13.56
N ASP A 650 20.27 2.64 14.74
CA ASP A 650 20.14 1.19 14.92
C ASP A 650 18.96 0.66 14.07
N PRO A 651 19.14 -0.38 13.23
CA PRO A 651 18.09 -0.91 12.36
C PRO A 651 16.82 -1.36 13.10
N LEU A 652 16.94 -1.79 14.35
CA LEU A 652 15.78 -2.17 15.14
C LEU A 652 14.96 -0.95 15.57
N LEU A 653 15.57 0.24 15.67
CA LEU A 653 14.85 1.49 16.01
C LEU A 653 14.13 2.10 14.82
N THR A 654 14.68 1.96 13.61
CA THR A 654 14.03 2.43 12.36
C THR A 654 12.87 1.53 11.98
N ALA A 655 13.01 0.22 12.17
CA ALA A 655 11.94 -0.76 11.95
C ALA A 655 10.66 -0.41 12.73
N LEU A 656 10.77 0.24 13.90
CA LEU A 656 9.63 0.64 14.71
C LEU A 656 8.70 1.68 14.05
N ASP A 657 9.16 2.43 13.03
CA ASP A 657 8.28 3.34 12.27
C ASP A 657 7.21 2.54 11.50
N GLU A 658 7.53 1.32 11.04
CA GLU A 658 6.55 0.40 10.43
C GLU A 658 5.49 -0.03 11.46
N TYR A 659 5.87 -0.12 12.73
CA TYR A 659 5.00 -0.51 13.86
C TYR A 659 4.30 0.67 14.54
N GLY A 660 4.41 1.88 13.99
CA GLY A 660 3.69 3.06 14.47
C GLY A 660 4.39 3.82 15.59
N ILE A 661 5.67 3.56 15.85
CA ILE A 661 6.50 4.32 16.78
C ILE A 661 7.56 5.09 15.97
N PRO A 662 7.41 6.42 15.79
CA PRO A 662 8.39 7.26 15.10
C PRO A 662 9.78 7.18 15.73
N THR A 663 10.82 7.37 14.91
CA THR A 663 12.23 7.36 15.34
C THR A 663 12.53 8.38 16.44
N GLN A 664 11.81 9.52 16.47
CA GLN A 664 11.95 10.55 17.50
C GLN A 664 11.52 10.06 18.89
N ILE A 665 10.63 9.06 18.97
CA ILE A 665 10.20 8.43 20.23
C ILE A 665 11.08 7.23 20.53
N SER A 666 11.34 6.35 19.56
CA SER A 666 12.17 5.15 19.78
C SER A 666 13.58 5.52 20.25
N THR A 667 14.15 6.62 19.73
CA THR A 667 15.46 7.14 20.17
C THR A 667 15.49 7.58 21.64
N LYS A 668 14.38 8.11 22.18
CA LYS A 668 14.30 8.51 23.60
C LYS A 668 14.29 7.32 24.55
N ILE A 669 13.69 6.21 24.14
CA ILE A 669 13.54 5.00 24.94
C ILE A 669 14.57 3.92 24.61
N LYS A 670 15.52 4.17 23.70
CA LYS A 670 16.48 3.18 23.19
C LYS A 670 17.20 2.38 24.27
N HIS A 671 17.56 3.02 25.38
CA HIS A 671 18.25 2.40 26.52
C HIS A 671 17.40 1.38 27.30
N LEU A 672 16.09 1.36 27.08
CA LEU A 672 15.15 0.41 27.70
C LEU A 672 14.84 -0.78 26.79
N ILE A 673 15.09 -0.65 25.49
CA ILE A 673 14.72 -1.64 24.47
C ILE A 673 15.92 -2.22 23.72
N LEU A 674 17.12 -1.66 23.92
CA LEU A 674 18.38 -2.17 23.42
C LEU A 674 19.33 -2.51 24.58
N PRO A 675 20.24 -3.49 24.41
CA PRO A 675 20.45 -4.29 23.19
C PRO A 675 19.31 -5.31 22.99
N SER A 676 18.99 -5.60 21.74
CA SER A 676 18.09 -6.69 21.35
C SER A 676 18.72 -7.43 20.17
N GLU A 677 18.66 -8.76 20.16
CA GLU A 677 19.32 -9.54 19.10
C GLU A 677 18.55 -9.47 17.76
N HIS A 678 17.23 -9.47 17.83
CA HIS A 678 16.36 -9.41 16.67
C HIS A 678 15.05 -8.67 16.99
N LEU A 679 14.26 -8.33 15.97
CA LEU A 679 13.05 -7.52 16.11
C LEU A 679 12.03 -8.14 17.10
N ASN A 680 11.89 -9.46 17.14
CA ASN A 680 10.97 -10.13 18.08
C ASN A 680 11.31 -9.86 19.56
N ASP A 681 12.60 -9.76 19.91
CA ASP A 681 13.06 -9.48 21.28
C ASP A 681 12.76 -8.02 21.63
N LEU A 682 13.04 -7.11 20.70
CA LEU A 682 12.71 -5.70 20.85
C LEU A 682 11.19 -5.48 21.04
N LEU A 683 10.36 -6.15 20.24
CA LEU A 683 8.89 -6.06 20.35
C LEU A 683 8.39 -6.66 21.68
N ALA A 684 8.99 -7.75 22.16
CA ALA A 684 8.67 -8.33 23.46
C ALA A 684 9.01 -7.36 24.61
N LYS A 685 10.17 -6.69 24.54
CA LYS A 685 10.55 -5.64 25.50
C LYS A 685 9.57 -4.47 25.46
N LEU A 686 9.16 -4.00 24.28
CA LEU A 686 8.13 -2.96 24.15
C LEU A 686 6.79 -3.36 24.79
N ARG A 687 6.32 -4.59 24.58
CA ARG A 687 5.11 -5.10 25.25
C ARG A 687 5.27 -5.15 26.77
N SER A 688 6.45 -5.51 27.28
CA SER A 688 6.74 -5.50 28.71
C SER A 688 6.80 -4.09 29.33
N LEU A 689 7.11 -3.08 28.51
CA LEU A 689 7.11 -1.68 28.90
C LEU A 689 5.70 -1.07 28.94
N ALA A 690 4.71 -1.68 28.26
CA ALA A 690 3.35 -1.16 28.14
C ALA A 690 2.73 -0.71 29.49
N PRO A 691 2.80 -1.49 30.59
CA PRO A 691 2.24 -1.10 31.88
C PRO A 691 2.98 0.09 32.54
N ARG A 692 4.19 0.40 32.09
CA ARG A 692 5.09 1.41 32.67
C ARG A 692 5.24 2.65 31.80
N VAL A 693 4.55 2.74 30.65
CA VAL A 693 4.63 3.89 29.73
C VAL A 693 4.36 5.22 30.43
N GLU A 694 3.44 5.24 31.41
CA GLU A 694 3.12 6.45 32.19
C GLU A 694 4.30 6.99 33.00
N SER A 695 5.24 6.13 33.38
CA SER A 695 6.45 6.50 34.13
C SER A 695 7.60 7.01 33.25
N LEU A 696 7.47 6.91 31.92
CA LEU A 696 8.51 7.34 30.99
C LEU A 696 8.53 8.87 30.84
N GLN A 697 9.71 9.42 30.58
CA GLN A 697 9.93 10.85 30.28
C GLN A 697 9.51 11.17 28.84
N LEU A 698 8.23 11.02 28.57
CA LEU A 698 7.58 11.26 27.28
C LEU A 698 6.45 12.29 27.47
N THR A 699 6.10 13.02 26.41
CA THR A 699 4.91 13.89 26.45
C THR A 699 3.62 13.06 26.53
N ALA A 700 2.49 13.69 26.88
CA ALA A 700 1.19 13.01 26.91
C ALA A 700 0.86 12.35 25.56
N PHE A 701 0.98 13.10 24.46
CA PHE A 701 0.89 12.56 23.11
C PHE A 701 1.81 11.36 22.85
N GLU A 702 3.10 11.45 23.18
CA GLU A 702 4.06 10.36 22.93
C GLU A 702 3.70 9.09 23.70
N LYS A 703 3.22 9.23 24.95
CA LYS A 703 2.71 8.12 25.75
C LYS A 703 1.48 7.48 25.10
N GLY A 704 0.51 8.30 24.68
CA GLY A 704 -0.70 7.82 24.01
C GLY A 704 -0.40 7.09 22.69
N LEU A 705 0.53 7.64 21.89
CA LEU A 705 0.98 7.00 20.65
C LEU A 705 1.65 5.65 20.92
N MET A 706 2.54 5.58 21.93
CA MET A 706 3.19 4.33 22.31
C MET A 706 2.20 3.28 22.83
N GLN A 707 1.25 3.67 23.70
CA GLN A 707 0.22 2.76 24.21
C GLN A 707 -0.61 2.18 23.07
N TRP A 708 -1.01 3.02 22.12
CA TRP A 708 -1.73 2.58 20.93
C TRP A 708 -0.89 1.65 20.06
N ALA A 709 0.35 2.02 19.73
CA ALA A 709 1.22 1.22 18.89
C ALA A 709 1.46 -0.16 19.51
N VAL A 710 1.76 -0.24 20.82
CA VAL A 710 2.00 -1.49 21.53
C VAL A 710 0.75 -2.35 21.66
N ALA A 711 -0.45 -1.76 21.78
CA ALA A 711 -1.71 -2.51 21.78
C ALA A 711 -2.00 -3.16 20.41
N GLU A 712 -1.41 -2.63 19.33
CA GLU A 712 -1.51 -3.13 17.95
C GLU A 712 -0.32 -4.03 17.56
N MET A 713 0.61 -4.30 18.49
CA MET A 713 1.76 -5.19 18.32
C MET A 713 1.47 -6.58 18.82
#